data_AF-A0A8H4X2E9-F1
#
_entry.id   AF-A0A8H4X2E9-F1
#
_cell.length_a   1.000
_cell.length_b   1.000
_cell.length_c   1.000
_cell.angle_alpha   90.00
_cell.angle_beta   90.00
_cell.angle_gamma   90.00
#
_symmetry.space_group_name_H-M   'P 1'
#
loop_
_entity.id
_entity.type
_entity.pdbx_description
1 polymer ?
#
loop_
_entity_poly.entity_id
_entity_poly.type
_entity_poly.pdbx_seq_one_letter_code
_entity_poly.pdbx_strand_id
1 'polypeptide(L)'
;MARRKSKARPWHKNKQNVPGNIPANSAIEANSEWNSNAGWIQTTTDNYHRVHQPLKEVTPICKPEGQRPYGPEESRERLESQGYHPSVTSMTKEEVEASYEEKRKKSLYKPDFIEYTCEGKEQGFEGRYTSDMNLLINTSESSFESKDESSELTKEVFNGTHPQGLLIAQQLASLGIKQLEKLAIACPREWDALSKGMAIWDFTANKFHGEPSGHVFLCLFPKISQGAFSKSPSHRESRKEEECARKNIIKQIRWIYFLCGPTKLPAWHPEEKLKMQTEGPSPQVWRCRTTGTKPPPVVINMTRSIPDISKLHDVMRDYVDQPKHLDYYISKQVALKNMFSLLTSIFNRRTNIRVLHFQKTPLLDRRLLACILRACPHITTLGVYQCPLIHFGDVICLLDLIHEVNLDRSSQSLPLVEALDFYPLYHAGMPFKVPINDELSKAEKDRGMEPAARETHGYGITWTYMPNEVLQRGVFAILLKTVLKARKMGIRLLMDKDAAFMKFLSNIPMLPGIIFQFLDGLYRYLDLKEAGSEDNTAMKRAKYDMILAVRAGLQPPYRNTFDPSDDVTRKVTSLFCRSCGYNMLDIFFRSQQIGLPPNRQTCAGCEFQACLDKQSDHQKHHDLNLMGRFLEKDWDRKGFNVDAPVHDDGQELLSLQTRKTTNDLPQMVLLPNGEFDRPSLHEQLICEHKENNDCLQGLPTLQSLLLQKKTEKDDAKDHALHVDACRALSIIMNHHDFDLAMQDKNHGVGGHFCEGQGWRPLSGGFRDKGVSHTFESATKAAEDLKVRAEIAEGRRPEQDAAGFW
;
A
#
# COMPACT_ATOMS: atom_id res chain seq x y z
N MET A 1 36.17 -61.96 -40.08
CA MET A 1 36.37 -60.50 -39.91
C MET A 1 34.98 -59.87 -39.83
N ALA A 2 34.54 -59.08 -38.87
CA ALA A 2 35.16 -58.49 -37.70
C ALA A 2 34.09 -58.33 -36.58
N ARG A 3 34.53 -58.70 -35.38
CA ARG A 3 34.15 -58.33 -33.99
C ARG A 3 33.06 -57.26 -33.81
N ARG A 4 32.22 -57.27 -32.77
CA ARG A 4 31.78 -58.23 -31.73
C ARG A 4 30.62 -57.49 -31.02
N LYS A 5 29.45 -58.12 -30.87
CA LYS A 5 28.29 -57.60 -30.12
C LYS A 5 28.38 -57.99 -28.62
N SER A 6 27.98 -57.08 -27.73
CA SER A 6 27.37 -57.34 -26.40
C SER A 6 26.79 -56.03 -25.86
N LYS A 7 25.47 -55.78 -25.86
CA LYS A 7 24.37 -56.23 -24.97
C LYS A 7 24.25 -55.45 -23.63
N ALA A 8 22.98 -55.11 -23.33
CA ALA A 8 22.35 -54.61 -22.09
C ALA A 8 22.34 -53.07 -21.91
N ARG A 9 21.24 -52.37 -21.55
CA ARG A 9 19.84 -52.70 -21.16
C ARG A 9 18.99 -51.40 -21.28
N PRO A 10 17.64 -51.48 -21.28
CA PRO A 10 16.75 -50.39 -21.68
C PRO A 10 16.43 -49.40 -20.56
N TRP A 11 16.34 -48.11 -20.89
CA TRP A 11 15.68 -47.09 -20.06
C TRP A 11 14.20 -47.01 -20.45
N HIS A 12 13.34 -47.52 -19.57
CA HIS A 12 11.89 -47.28 -19.61
C HIS A 12 11.61 -45.85 -19.12
N LYS A 13 10.85 -45.10 -19.93
CA LYS A 13 10.23 -43.84 -19.53
C LYS A 13 9.04 -44.14 -18.62
N ASN A 14 9.11 -43.74 -17.35
CA ASN A 14 7.95 -43.68 -16.48
C ASN A 14 7.20 -42.36 -16.72
N LYS A 15 5.94 -42.51 -17.15
CA LYS A 15 4.86 -41.53 -17.01
C LYS A 15 4.35 -41.59 -15.57
N GLN A 16 4.25 -40.46 -14.90
CA GLN A 16 3.32 -40.16 -13.79
C GLN A 16 3.21 -38.62 -13.70
N ASN A 17 2.12 -37.97 -13.36
CA ASN A 17 0.70 -38.29 -13.31
C ASN A 17 -0.02 -36.94 -13.17
N VAL A 18 -1.08 -36.75 -13.95
CA VAL A 18 -2.13 -35.74 -13.74
C VAL A 18 -3.19 -36.40 -12.85
N PRO A 19 -3.75 -35.78 -11.79
CA PRO A 19 -4.91 -36.32 -11.12
C PRO A 19 -6.17 -36.00 -11.92
N GLY A 20 -6.89 -37.07 -12.29
CA GLY A 20 -8.11 -37.02 -13.08
C GLY A 20 -9.39 -36.93 -12.26
N ASN A 21 -10.45 -36.66 -13.02
CA ASN A 21 -11.87 -36.81 -12.70
C ASN A 21 -12.19 -38.18 -12.08
N ILE A 22 -13.10 -38.21 -11.10
CA ILE A 22 -13.73 -39.44 -10.58
C ILE A 22 -15.23 -39.43 -10.96
N PRO A 23 -15.77 -40.54 -11.49
CA PRO A 23 -17.17 -40.67 -11.87
C PRO A 23 -18.07 -41.13 -10.71
N ALA A 24 -19.38 -40.92 -10.91
CA ALA A 24 -20.47 -41.25 -10.02
C ALA A 24 -20.78 -42.76 -9.90
N ASN A 25 -21.45 -43.08 -8.78
CA ASN A 25 -22.23 -44.29 -8.46
C ASN A 25 -21.51 -45.58 -8.07
N SER A 26 -21.59 -45.92 -6.79
CA SER A 26 -22.02 -47.26 -6.36
C SER A 26 -22.67 -47.18 -4.97
N ALA A 27 -23.90 -47.68 -4.89
CA ALA A 27 -24.60 -47.98 -3.65
C ALA A 27 -24.10 -49.34 -3.11
N ILE A 28 -24.15 -49.53 -1.77
CA ILE A 28 -24.62 -50.75 -1.08
C ILE A 28 -24.61 -50.49 0.45
N GLU A 29 -25.84 -50.54 0.99
CA GLU A 29 -26.37 -51.07 2.25
C GLU A 29 -25.70 -50.84 3.61
N ALA A 30 -26.55 -50.36 4.52
CA ALA A 30 -26.36 -50.14 5.95
C ALA A 30 -26.80 -51.35 6.79
N ASN A 31 -26.25 -51.46 8.00
CA ASN A 31 -26.85 -51.99 9.24
C ASN A 31 -26.08 -51.30 10.39
N SER A 32 -26.64 -50.32 11.11
CA SER A 32 -27.55 -50.45 12.28
C SER A 32 -26.88 -51.28 13.41
N GLU A 33 -26.73 -50.87 14.67
CA GLU A 33 -27.45 -49.98 15.58
C GLU A 33 -26.49 -49.57 16.72
N TRP A 34 -26.63 -48.34 17.22
CA TRP A 34 -26.72 -47.95 18.66
C TRP A 34 -26.68 -46.41 18.74
N ASN A 35 -27.89 -45.82 18.73
CA ASN A 35 -28.24 -44.46 19.16
C ASN A 35 -27.88 -44.27 20.66
N SER A 36 -27.74 -43.10 21.29
CA SER A 36 -28.37 -41.78 21.15
C SER A 36 -27.81 -40.87 22.25
N ASN A 37 -27.57 -39.58 21.95
CA ASN A 37 -27.69 -38.39 22.83
C ASN A 37 -26.58 -37.35 22.61
N ALA A 38 -26.68 -36.61 21.52
CA ALA A 38 -26.33 -35.18 21.43
C ALA A 38 -26.84 -34.69 20.07
N GLY A 39 -27.81 -33.77 20.07
CA GLY A 39 -28.40 -33.22 18.86
C GLY A 39 -27.39 -32.43 18.04
N TRP A 40 -26.75 -33.09 17.09
CA TRP A 40 -26.01 -32.50 15.98
C TRP A 40 -26.67 -33.01 14.70
N ILE A 41 -27.34 -32.11 13.97
CA ILE A 41 -27.80 -32.41 12.61
C ILE A 41 -26.57 -32.32 11.70
N GLN A 42 -26.22 -33.45 11.10
CA GLN A 42 -25.32 -33.53 9.95
C GLN A 42 -25.95 -32.74 8.80
N THR A 43 -25.34 -31.63 8.40
CA THR A 43 -25.65 -30.99 7.11
C THR A 43 -24.66 -31.49 6.07
N THR A 44 -25.15 -32.44 5.27
CA THR A 44 -24.68 -32.78 3.94
C THR A 44 -24.74 -31.57 3.00
N THR A 45 -23.98 -31.67 1.92
CA THR A 45 -23.58 -30.73 0.86
C THR A 45 -24.61 -29.82 0.16
N ASP A 46 -25.77 -29.51 0.75
CA ASP A 46 -26.84 -28.74 0.08
C ASP A 46 -27.24 -27.40 0.75
N ASN A 47 -26.45 -26.86 1.68
CA ASN A 47 -26.77 -25.59 2.38
C ASN A 47 -25.88 -24.40 1.98
N TYR A 48 -25.68 -24.16 0.67
CA TYR A 48 -25.19 -22.87 0.14
C TYR A 48 -26.30 -21.91 -0.32
N HIS A 49 -27.56 -22.22 -0.03
CA HIS A 49 -28.66 -21.29 -0.21
C HIS A 49 -29.23 -20.85 1.14
N ARG A 50 -29.24 -19.52 1.36
CA ARG A 50 -29.88 -18.75 2.44
C ARG A 50 -29.03 -18.43 3.67
N VAL A 51 -28.17 -17.41 3.52
CA VAL A 51 -28.34 -16.15 4.27
C VAL A 51 -28.24 -14.98 3.28
N HIS A 52 -29.11 -14.99 2.27
CA HIS A 52 -29.51 -13.76 1.59
C HIS A 52 -30.90 -13.46 2.12
N GLN A 53 -31.04 -12.38 2.88
CA GLN A 53 -32.36 -11.75 2.98
C GLN A 53 -32.78 -11.44 1.54
N PRO A 54 -33.95 -11.91 1.07
CA PRO A 54 -34.44 -11.48 -0.22
C PRO A 54 -34.64 -9.97 -0.13
N LEU A 55 -33.89 -9.22 -0.94
CA LEU A 55 -34.22 -7.85 -1.26
C LEU A 55 -35.69 -7.86 -1.71
N LYS A 56 -36.55 -7.22 -0.92
CA LYS A 56 -37.91 -6.88 -1.36
C LYS A 56 -37.77 -6.14 -2.69
N GLU A 57 -38.45 -6.66 -3.70
CA GLU A 57 -38.67 -6.07 -5.03
C GLU A 57 -37.51 -5.20 -5.54
N VAL A 58 -36.59 -5.82 -6.29
CA VAL A 58 -35.78 -5.07 -7.25
C VAL A 58 -36.74 -4.45 -8.26
N THR A 59 -37.15 -3.20 -8.01
CA THR A 59 -37.78 -2.38 -9.04
C THR A 59 -36.79 -2.29 -10.19
N PRO A 60 -37.19 -2.54 -11.45
CA PRO A 60 -36.30 -2.36 -12.60
C PRO A 60 -35.89 -0.88 -12.63
N ILE A 61 -34.64 -0.59 -12.25
CA ILE A 61 -34.10 0.77 -12.21
C ILE A 61 -33.67 1.15 -13.63
N CYS A 62 -34.63 1.28 -14.54
CA CYS A 62 -34.50 2.01 -15.79
C CYS A 62 -35.91 2.19 -16.36
N LYS A 63 -36.51 3.38 -16.17
CA LYS A 63 -37.56 3.81 -17.09
C LYS A 63 -36.91 4.10 -18.45
N PRO A 64 -37.42 3.55 -19.56
CA PRO A 64 -36.96 3.92 -20.88
C PRO A 64 -37.56 5.29 -21.23
N GLU A 65 -36.90 6.36 -20.83
CA GLU A 65 -37.23 7.71 -21.28
C GLU A 65 -36.24 8.17 -22.36
N GLY A 66 -36.79 8.52 -23.53
CA GLY A 66 -36.24 9.48 -24.50
C GLY A 66 -35.02 9.06 -25.33
N GLN A 67 -35.12 9.25 -26.65
CA GLN A 67 -34.04 9.22 -27.66
C GLN A 67 -32.99 10.34 -27.47
N ARG A 68 -32.40 10.49 -26.27
CA ARG A 68 -31.22 11.33 -26.07
C ARG A 68 -29.97 10.44 -25.91
N PRO A 69 -28.86 10.77 -26.60
CA PRO A 69 -27.60 10.05 -26.46
C PRO A 69 -27.12 10.14 -24.99
N TYR A 70 -26.67 9.04 -24.40
CA TYR A 70 -26.29 9.05 -22.98
C TYR A 70 -24.85 9.58 -22.81
N GLY A 71 -24.71 10.82 -22.38
CA GLY A 71 -23.43 11.51 -22.23
C GLY A 71 -23.11 11.92 -20.79
N PRO A 72 -22.16 12.86 -20.60
CA PRO A 72 -21.79 13.36 -19.29
C PRO A 72 -22.96 14.01 -18.54
N GLU A 73 -23.85 14.70 -19.27
CA GLU A 73 -25.05 15.34 -18.69
C GLU A 73 -26.02 14.29 -18.15
N GLU A 74 -26.36 13.27 -18.93
CA GLU A 74 -27.27 12.19 -18.54
C GLU A 74 -26.67 11.32 -17.42
N SER A 75 -25.35 11.09 -17.42
CA SER A 75 -24.63 10.42 -16.33
C SER A 75 -24.77 11.19 -15.02
N ARG A 76 -24.64 12.52 -15.09
CA ARG A 76 -24.80 13.42 -13.95
C ARG A 76 -26.23 13.46 -13.45
N GLU A 77 -27.21 13.67 -14.32
CA GLU A 77 -28.63 13.69 -13.95
C GLU A 77 -29.05 12.37 -13.29
N ARG A 78 -28.52 11.24 -13.77
CA ARG A 78 -28.72 9.94 -13.12
C ARG A 78 -28.09 9.89 -11.73
N LEU A 79 -26.85 10.36 -11.55
CA LEU A 79 -26.19 10.42 -10.24
C LEU A 79 -26.96 11.32 -9.26
N GLU A 80 -27.48 12.45 -9.71
CA GLU A 80 -28.23 13.41 -8.87
C GLU A 80 -29.61 12.86 -8.49
N SER A 81 -30.27 12.15 -9.40
CA SER A 81 -31.60 11.58 -9.14
C SER A 81 -31.59 10.25 -8.38
N GLN A 82 -30.59 9.40 -8.61
CA GLN A 82 -30.56 8.03 -8.08
C GLN A 82 -29.48 7.81 -7.01
N GLY A 83 -28.50 8.71 -6.90
CA GLY A 83 -27.35 8.55 -6.03
C GLY A 83 -26.33 7.52 -6.56
N TYR A 84 -25.35 7.20 -5.71
CA TYR A 84 -24.40 6.12 -5.95
C TYR A 84 -25.00 4.76 -5.58
N HIS A 85 -24.44 3.71 -6.17
CA HIS A 85 -24.76 2.33 -5.81
C HIS A 85 -24.60 2.09 -4.29
N PRO A 86 -25.56 1.43 -3.60
CA PRO A 86 -25.55 1.29 -2.13
C PRO A 86 -24.31 0.59 -1.57
N SER A 87 -23.67 -0.27 -2.37
CA SER A 87 -22.42 -0.96 -1.97
C SER A 87 -21.19 -0.05 -2.03
N VAL A 88 -21.28 1.12 -2.66
CA VAL A 88 -20.18 2.08 -2.79
C VAL A 88 -20.18 3.08 -1.65
N THR A 89 -21.30 3.80 -1.49
CA THR A 89 -21.46 4.81 -0.44
C THR A 89 -22.94 5.11 -0.23
N SER A 90 -23.31 5.56 0.97
CA SER A 90 -24.64 6.15 1.22
C SER A 90 -24.63 7.68 1.11
N MET A 91 -23.46 8.27 0.85
CA MET A 91 -23.35 9.72 0.72
C MET A 91 -23.99 10.17 -0.59
N THR A 92 -24.65 11.32 -0.58
CA THR A 92 -25.10 11.96 -1.83
C THR A 92 -23.91 12.52 -2.61
N LYS A 93 -24.13 12.91 -3.87
CA LYS A 93 -23.10 13.56 -4.68
C LYS A 93 -22.55 14.82 -4.00
N GLU A 94 -23.43 15.66 -3.47
CA GLU A 94 -23.10 16.91 -2.79
C GLU A 94 -22.30 16.66 -1.52
N GLU A 95 -22.64 15.62 -0.74
CA GLU A 95 -21.89 15.24 0.46
C GLU A 95 -20.47 14.75 0.12
N VAL A 96 -20.32 14.02 -1.00
CA VAL A 96 -19.00 13.57 -1.49
C VAL A 96 -18.16 14.76 -1.91
N GLU A 97 -18.72 15.71 -2.66
CA GLU A 97 -18.06 16.94 -3.08
C GLU A 97 -17.68 17.83 -1.88
N ALA A 98 -18.58 17.99 -0.92
CA ALA A 98 -18.33 18.74 0.30
C ALA A 98 -17.20 18.11 1.14
N SER A 99 -17.21 16.78 1.30
CA SER A 99 -16.15 16.04 2.00
C SER A 99 -14.81 16.17 1.29
N TYR A 100 -14.80 16.15 -0.05
CA TYR A 100 -13.59 16.39 -0.83
C TYR A 100 -13.06 17.80 -0.60
N GLU A 101 -13.90 18.83 -0.70
CA GLU A 101 -13.48 20.22 -0.55
C GLU A 101 -12.97 20.52 0.86
N GLU A 102 -13.55 19.92 1.90
CA GLU A 102 -13.04 19.98 3.26
C GLU A 102 -11.61 19.41 3.35
N LYS A 103 -11.38 18.21 2.78
CA LYS A 103 -10.06 17.57 2.75
C LYS A 103 -9.06 18.38 1.94
N ARG A 104 -9.47 18.89 0.78
CA ARG A 104 -8.65 19.74 -0.10
C ARG A 104 -8.21 21.00 0.63
N LYS A 105 -9.12 21.71 1.31
CA LYS A 105 -8.79 22.89 2.13
C LYS A 105 -7.77 22.56 3.21
N LYS A 106 -7.94 21.44 3.92
CA LYS A 106 -6.98 20.98 4.94
C LYS A 106 -5.60 20.64 4.34
N SER A 107 -5.56 20.04 3.15
CA SER A 107 -4.30 19.70 2.46
C SER A 107 -3.56 20.91 1.90
N LEU A 108 -4.28 21.98 1.54
CA LEU A 108 -3.69 23.23 1.01
C LEU A 108 -3.19 24.15 2.13
N TYR A 109 -3.80 24.11 3.31
CA TYR A 109 -3.35 24.87 4.46
C TYR A 109 -2.17 24.18 5.14
N LYS A 110 -0.96 24.55 4.70
CA LYS A 110 0.30 24.12 5.30
C LYS A 110 1.06 25.32 5.88
N PRO A 111 1.69 25.18 7.04
CA PRO A 111 2.48 26.23 7.66
C PRO A 111 3.75 26.44 6.85
N ASP A 112 4.39 27.59 7.06
CA ASP A 112 5.77 27.74 6.63
C ASP A 112 6.65 26.85 7.52
N PHE A 113 7.80 26.44 7.01
CA PHE A 113 8.64 25.48 7.73
C PHE A 113 9.08 25.96 9.13
N ILE A 114 9.40 27.25 9.28
CA ILE A 114 9.84 27.80 10.56
C ILE A 114 8.72 27.66 11.59
N GLU A 115 7.48 27.90 11.18
CA GLU A 115 6.30 27.70 12.01
C GLU A 115 6.12 26.22 12.36
N TYR A 116 6.26 25.31 11.39
CA TYR A 116 6.22 23.86 11.63
C TYR A 116 7.26 23.41 12.67
N THR A 117 8.50 23.88 12.59
CA THR A 117 9.54 23.48 13.55
C THR A 117 9.39 24.08 14.93
N CYS A 118 8.93 25.32 15.03
CA CYS A 118 8.75 25.99 16.31
C CYS A 118 7.48 25.51 17.01
N GLU A 119 6.38 25.29 16.28
CA GLU A 119 5.07 25.01 16.85
C GLU A 119 4.70 23.52 16.83
N GLY A 120 5.30 22.71 15.94
CA GLY A 120 5.03 21.29 15.76
C GLY A 120 3.57 20.94 15.52
N LYS A 121 2.77 21.89 15.05
CA LYS A 121 1.36 21.65 14.76
C LYS A 121 1.26 20.73 13.55
N GLU A 122 0.59 19.60 13.73
CA GLU A 122 0.09 18.79 12.62
C GLU A 122 -0.87 19.66 11.80
N GLN A 123 -0.42 20.07 10.62
CA GLN A 123 -1.23 20.84 9.69
C GLN A 123 -1.18 20.12 8.34
N GLY A 124 -2.37 19.85 7.79
CA GLY A 124 -2.54 18.98 6.63
C GLY A 124 -3.51 17.83 6.89
N PHE A 125 -4.12 17.31 5.83
CA PHE A 125 -4.93 16.10 5.92
C PHE A 125 -4.01 14.86 5.93
N GLU A 126 -3.96 14.15 7.05
CA GLU A 126 -3.07 12.99 7.22
C GLU A 126 -3.69 11.64 6.81
N GLY A 127 -4.96 11.62 6.39
CA GLY A 127 -5.65 10.40 6.02
C GLY A 127 -5.62 9.33 7.11
N ARG A 128 -5.98 9.70 8.35
CA ARG A 128 -6.03 8.77 9.50
C ARG A 128 -7.31 7.92 9.46
N TYR A 129 -7.16 6.60 9.57
CA TYR A 129 -8.28 5.68 9.73
C TYR A 129 -8.63 5.44 11.20
N THR A 130 -7.61 5.17 12.03
CA THR A 130 -7.74 4.93 13.47
C THR A 130 -6.66 5.66 14.27
N SER A 131 -6.99 5.97 15.53
CA SER A 131 -6.05 6.39 16.58
C SER A 131 -5.55 5.16 17.33
N ASP A 132 -4.27 4.86 17.17
CA ASP A 132 -3.54 3.78 17.85
C ASP A 132 -3.43 4.00 19.36
N MET A 133 -3.26 5.26 19.80
CA MET A 133 -3.16 5.61 21.21
C MET A 133 -4.37 5.19 22.03
N ASN A 134 -5.57 5.23 21.44
CA ASN A 134 -6.80 4.85 22.13
C ASN A 134 -6.85 3.35 22.46
N LEU A 135 -6.16 2.52 21.67
CA LEU A 135 -6.12 1.07 21.86
C LEU A 135 -5.07 0.62 22.89
N LEU A 136 -4.22 1.54 23.38
CA LEU A 136 -3.21 1.29 24.41
C LEU A 136 -3.57 1.91 25.76
N ILE A 137 -4.81 2.35 25.96
CA ILE A 137 -5.27 2.93 27.22
C ILE A 137 -5.30 1.84 28.30
N ASN A 138 -4.58 2.08 29.39
CA ASN A 138 -4.70 1.31 30.63
C ASN A 138 -5.44 2.17 31.67
N THR A 139 -6.62 1.72 32.08
CA THR A 139 -7.45 2.46 33.05
C THR A 139 -6.92 2.39 34.48
N SER A 140 -6.00 1.46 34.79
CA SER A 140 -5.35 1.41 36.10
C SER A 140 -4.30 2.52 36.32
N GLU A 141 -3.79 3.14 35.26
CA GLU A 141 -2.85 4.27 35.33
C GLU A 141 -3.52 5.64 35.17
N SER A 142 -4.79 5.68 34.74
CA SER A 142 -5.52 6.92 34.49
C SER A 142 -6.59 7.15 35.55
N SER A 143 -6.53 8.32 36.19
CA SER A 143 -7.51 8.79 37.17
C SER A 143 -8.83 9.16 36.50
N PHE A 144 -9.50 8.21 35.85
CA PHE A 144 -10.85 8.38 35.36
C PHE A 144 -11.83 8.30 36.54
N GLU A 145 -11.95 9.43 37.25
CA GLU A 145 -13.04 9.73 38.16
C GLU A 145 -14.34 9.98 37.37
N SER A 146 -14.89 8.96 36.70
CA SER A 146 -16.27 9.02 36.21
C SER A 146 -17.16 8.05 37.00
N LYS A 147 -18.27 8.61 37.48
CA LYS A 147 -19.35 7.97 38.26
C LYS A 147 -20.33 7.19 37.37
N ASP A 148 -19.88 6.59 36.28
CA ASP A 148 -20.73 5.64 35.55
C ASP A 148 -20.50 4.24 36.12
N GLU A 149 -21.46 3.83 36.95
CA GLU A 149 -21.62 2.46 37.40
C GLU A 149 -22.11 1.62 36.21
N SER A 150 -21.19 1.15 35.39
CA SER A 150 -21.52 0.03 34.51
C SER A 150 -21.94 -1.16 35.38
N SER A 151 -23.09 -1.75 35.04
CA SER A 151 -23.65 -2.95 35.67
C SER A 151 -22.57 -4.02 35.83
N GLU A 152 -22.52 -4.69 36.99
CA GLU A 152 -21.58 -5.79 37.26
C GLU A 152 -21.62 -6.86 36.18
N LEU A 153 -22.81 -7.11 35.62
CA LEU A 153 -23.01 -8.08 34.55
C LEU A 153 -22.25 -7.70 33.27
N THR A 154 -22.20 -6.41 32.93
CA THR A 154 -21.48 -5.91 31.75
C THR A 154 -19.97 -6.06 31.95
N LYS A 155 -19.46 -5.83 33.16
CA LYS A 155 -18.04 -6.02 33.49
C LYS A 155 -17.62 -7.48 33.39
N GLU A 156 -18.48 -8.40 33.80
CA GLU A 156 -18.21 -9.83 33.72
C GLU A 156 -18.21 -10.34 32.27
N VAL A 157 -19.16 -9.88 31.45
CA VAL A 157 -19.26 -10.24 30.02
C VAL A 157 -18.06 -9.74 29.22
N PHE A 158 -17.60 -8.51 29.46
CA PHE A 158 -16.45 -7.92 28.79
C PHE A 158 -15.11 -8.29 29.41
N ASN A 159 -15.08 -9.15 30.43
CA ASN A 159 -13.83 -9.59 31.02
C ASN A 159 -13.07 -10.49 30.05
N GLY A 160 -11.99 -9.97 29.46
CA GLY A 160 -11.15 -10.68 28.50
C GLY A 160 -10.47 -11.92 29.06
N THR A 161 -10.44 -12.13 30.38
CA THR A 161 -9.93 -13.39 30.96
C THR A 161 -10.97 -14.52 30.96
N HIS A 162 -12.25 -14.22 30.73
CA HIS A 162 -13.33 -15.19 30.65
C HIS A 162 -13.60 -15.63 29.20
N PRO A 163 -14.12 -16.86 28.97
CA PRO A 163 -14.42 -17.36 27.63
C PRO A 163 -15.34 -16.45 26.80
N GLN A 164 -16.34 -15.81 27.43
CA GLN A 164 -17.26 -14.89 26.78
C GLN A 164 -16.55 -13.63 26.29
N GLY A 165 -15.72 -13.02 27.14
CA GLY A 165 -14.91 -11.85 26.75
C GLY A 165 -13.92 -12.17 25.63
N LEU A 166 -13.31 -13.36 25.65
CA LEU A 166 -12.44 -13.82 24.56
C LEU A 166 -13.18 -13.93 23.22
N LEU A 167 -14.41 -14.46 23.23
CA LEU A 167 -15.25 -14.56 22.04
C LEU A 167 -15.69 -13.19 21.55
N ILE A 168 -16.09 -12.28 22.44
CA ILE A 168 -16.46 -10.90 22.12
C ILE A 168 -15.27 -10.16 21.51
N ALA A 169 -14.09 -10.28 22.11
CA ALA A 169 -12.86 -9.68 21.58
C ALA A 169 -12.55 -10.19 20.18
N GLN A 170 -12.65 -11.51 19.95
CA GLN A 170 -12.45 -12.11 18.64
C GLN A 170 -13.48 -11.58 17.62
N GLN A 171 -14.78 -11.56 17.98
CA GLN A 171 -15.85 -11.11 17.10
C GLN A 171 -15.69 -9.63 16.74
N LEU A 172 -15.50 -8.76 17.74
CA LEU A 172 -15.29 -7.32 17.50
C LEU A 172 -14.05 -7.05 16.65
N ALA A 173 -12.94 -7.74 16.92
CA ALA A 173 -11.73 -7.59 16.11
C ALA A 173 -11.94 -8.08 14.68
N SER A 174 -12.73 -9.16 14.48
CA SER A 174 -13.06 -9.67 13.14
C SER A 174 -13.96 -8.76 12.31
N LEU A 175 -14.58 -7.75 12.93
CA LEU A 175 -15.34 -6.69 12.26
C LEU A 175 -14.45 -5.49 11.83
N GLY A 176 -13.14 -5.55 12.13
CA GLY A 176 -12.17 -4.53 11.78
C GLY A 176 -11.72 -3.67 12.96
N ILE A 177 -10.52 -3.09 12.85
CA ILE A 177 -9.87 -2.37 13.96
C ILE A 177 -10.65 -1.12 14.40
N LYS A 178 -11.46 -0.53 13.52
CA LYS A 178 -12.25 0.67 13.83
C LYS A 178 -13.30 0.40 14.90
N GLN A 179 -13.84 -0.82 14.97
CA GLN A 179 -14.84 -1.18 15.99
C GLN A 179 -14.19 -1.29 17.38
N LEU A 180 -12.97 -1.82 17.45
CA LEU A 180 -12.17 -1.84 18.68
C LEU A 180 -11.89 -0.41 19.16
N GLU A 181 -11.51 0.49 18.25
CA GLU A 181 -11.24 1.88 18.59
C GLU A 181 -12.51 2.60 19.10
N LYS A 182 -13.66 2.40 18.43
CA LYS A 182 -14.94 2.96 18.87
C LYS A 182 -15.29 2.51 20.28
N LEU A 183 -15.09 1.22 20.59
CA LEU A 183 -15.30 0.69 21.94
C LEU A 183 -14.33 1.34 22.94
N ALA A 184 -13.04 1.43 22.59
CA ALA A 184 -12.03 2.04 23.46
C ALA A 184 -12.32 3.50 23.80
N ILE A 185 -12.88 4.26 22.84
CA ILE A 185 -13.29 5.66 23.05
C ILE A 185 -14.58 5.75 23.88
N ALA A 186 -15.59 4.95 23.53
CA ALA A 186 -16.91 5.05 24.14
C ALA A 186 -16.96 4.45 25.56
N CYS A 187 -16.24 3.36 25.79
CA CYS A 187 -16.26 2.57 27.02
C CYS A 187 -14.83 2.15 27.44
N PRO A 188 -13.99 3.08 27.93
CA PRO A 188 -12.57 2.79 28.21
C PRO A 188 -12.34 1.70 29.26
N ARG A 189 -13.22 1.58 30.26
CA ARG A 189 -13.11 0.57 31.33
C ARG A 189 -13.43 -0.83 30.81
N GLU A 190 -14.47 -0.96 30.00
CA GLU A 190 -14.86 -2.20 29.32
C GLU A 190 -13.79 -2.62 28.31
N TRP A 191 -13.19 -1.66 27.60
CA TRP A 191 -12.03 -1.90 26.73
C TRP A 191 -10.81 -2.42 27.52
N ASP A 192 -10.47 -1.81 28.65
CA ASP A 192 -9.38 -2.29 29.51
C ASP A 192 -9.61 -3.74 29.98
N ALA A 193 -10.84 -4.06 30.40
CA ALA A 193 -11.20 -5.42 30.77
C ALA A 193 -11.11 -6.40 29.59
N LEU A 194 -11.61 -6.01 28.41
CA LEU A 194 -11.64 -6.84 27.21
C LEU A 194 -10.24 -7.07 26.63
N SER A 195 -9.41 -6.03 26.61
CA SER A 195 -8.07 -6.03 26.01
C SER A 195 -7.10 -6.98 26.72
N LYS A 196 -7.33 -7.30 28.00
CA LYS A 196 -6.61 -8.37 28.74
C LYS A 196 -6.77 -9.75 28.10
N GLY A 197 -7.84 -9.94 27.33
CA GLY A 197 -8.14 -11.12 26.53
C GLY A 197 -7.40 -11.21 25.18
N MET A 198 -6.54 -10.24 24.88
CA MET A 198 -5.94 -10.06 23.56
C MET A 198 -4.41 -9.99 23.66
N ALA A 199 -3.73 -10.41 22.61
CA ALA A 199 -2.29 -10.23 22.47
C ALA A 199 -2.01 -8.87 21.81
N ILE A 200 -2.04 -7.78 22.59
CA ILE A 200 -1.73 -6.43 22.12
C ILE A 200 -0.24 -6.16 22.29
N TRP A 201 0.49 -6.14 21.18
CA TRP A 201 1.90 -5.86 21.11
C TRP A 201 2.15 -4.36 20.87
N ASP A 202 2.81 -3.71 21.83
CA ASP A 202 3.33 -2.35 21.68
C ASP A 202 4.72 -2.43 21.04
N PHE A 203 4.79 -2.02 19.76
CA PHE A 203 6.03 -2.05 18.99
C PHE A 203 7.08 -1.08 19.54
N THR A 204 6.67 0.04 20.15
CA THR A 204 7.57 1.04 20.72
C THR A 204 8.19 0.53 22.01
N ALA A 205 7.39 -0.09 22.89
CA ALA A 205 7.85 -0.68 24.14
C ALA A 205 8.46 -2.09 23.99
N ASN A 206 8.36 -2.70 22.81
CA ASN A 206 8.85 -4.04 22.49
C ASN A 206 8.30 -5.13 23.42
N LYS A 207 7.02 -5.02 23.79
CA LYS A 207 6.38 -5.93 24.75
C LYS A 207 4.87 -5.95 24.56
N PHE A 208 4.22 -6.94 25.16
CA PHE A 208 2.77 -6.94 25.25
C PHE A 208 2.29 -5.91 26.28
N HIS A 209 1.13 -5.30 26.01
CA HIS A 209 0.47 -4.36 26.92
C HIS A 209 -0.01 -5.05 28.22
N GLY A 210 -0.24 -6.36 28.18
CA GLY A 210 -0.56 -7.23 29.32
C GLY A 210 -0.16 -8.68 29.05
N GLU A 211 -0.60 -9.63 29.88
CA GLU A 211 -0.38 -11.05 29.59
C GLU A 211 -1.14 -11.46 28.32
N PRO A 212 -0.44 -11.92 27.26
CA PRO A 212 -1.08 -12.16 25.98
C PRO A 212 -1.96 -13.41 26.05
N SER A 213 -3.27 -13.24 25.90
CA SER A 213 -4.24 -14.33 25.89
C SER A 213 -5.13 -14.29 24.63
N GLY A 214 -6.04 -15.27 24.50
CA GLY A 214 -7.02 -15.30 23.41
C GLY A 214 -6.50 -15.51 21.98
N HIS A 215 -7.39 -15.20 21.04
CA HIS A 215 -7.22 -15.46 19.59
C HIS A 215 -6.92 -14.21 18.76
N VAL A 216 -6.87 -13.03 19.38
CA VAL A 216 -6.61 -11.77 18.68
C VAL A 216 -5.19 -11.33 18.93
N PHE A 217 -4.48 -10.96 17.87
CA PHE A 217 -3.15 -10.37 17.91
C PHE A 217 -3.19 -8.99 17.24
N LEU A 218 -2.89 -7.95 18.01
CA LEU A 218 -2.80 -6.57 17.53
C LEU A 218 -1.35 -6.10 17.66
N CYS A 219 -0.73 -5.64 16.57
CA CYS A 219 0.56 -4.97 16.62
C CYS A 219 0.35 -3.47 16.39
N LEU A 220 0.67 -2.67 17.39
CA LEU A 220 0.45 -1.23 17.40
C LEU A 220 1.78 -0.49 17.49
N PHE A 221 1.99 0.49 16.61
CA PHE A 221 3.08 1.47 16.72
C PHE A 221 2.48 2.86 16.95
N PRO A 222 2.23 3.24 18.22
CA PRO A 222 1.51 4.46 18.53
C PRO A 222 2.28 5.72 18.14
N LYS A 223 1.56 6.71 17.60
CA LYS A 223 2.12 8.04 17.38
C LYS A 223 2.25 8.76 18.74
N ILE A 224 3.48 8.88 19.23
CA ILE A 224 3.81 9.57 20.49
C ILE A 224 4.83 10.67 20.23
N SER A 225 4.73 11.79 20.94
CA SER A 225 5.76 12.82 20.88
C SER A 225 7.05 12.35 21.55
N GLN A 226 8.20 12.85 21.10
CA GLN A 226 9.50 12.59 21.70
C GLN A 226 9.51 12.93 23.20
N GLY A 227 8.82 14.00 23.60
CA GLY A 227 8.69 14.43 24.98
C GLY A 227 7.88 13.44 25.83
N ALA A 228 6.79 12.88 25.28
CA ALA A 228 6.01 11.84 25.94
C ALA A 228 6.80 10.53 26.05
N PHE A 229 7.47 10.10 24.98
CA PHE A 229 8.36 8.94 24.98
C PHE A 229 9.48 9.08 26.02
N SER A 230 10.05 10.28 26.15
CA SER A 230 11.15 10.56 27.08
C SER A 230 10.73 10.43 28.55
N LYS A 231 9.49 10.79 28.87
CA LYS A 231 8.97 10.81 30.26
C LYS A 231 8.27 9.52 30.67
N SER A 232 7.74 8.75 29.71
CA SER A 232 6.89 7.60 30.00
C SER A 232 7.64 6.44 30.70
N PRO A 233 7.16 5.92 31.84
CA PRO A 233 7.79 4.79 32.52
C PRO A 233 7.81 3.50 31.67
N SER A 234 6.76 3.26 30.88
CA SER A 234 6.59 2.04 30.08
C SER A 234 7.68 1.87 29.01
N HIS A 235 8.31 2.97 28.58
CA HIS A 235 9.34 3.04 27.53
C HIS A 235 10.79 3.08 28.06
N ARG A 236 11.02 2.82 29.35
CA ARG A 236 12.36 2.93 29.97
C ARG A 236 13.41 2.05 29.29
N GLU A 237 13.05 0.84 28.89
CA GLU A 237 13.95 -0.07 28.20
C GLU A 237 14.25 0.39 26.79
N SER A 238 13.22 0.76 26.02
CA SER A 238 13.38 1.33 24.68
C SER A 238 14.29 2.57 24.67
N ARG A 239 14.20 3.43 25.69
CA ARG A 239 15.13 4.58 25.83
C ARG A 239 16.59 4.15 26.01
N LYS A 240 16.85 3.08 26.77
CA LYS A 240 18.23 2.56 26.92
C LYS A 240 18.75 1.99 25.60
N GLU A 241 17.87 1.35 24.83
CA GLU A 241 18.21 0.81 23.51
C GLU A 241 18.50 1.94 22.50
N GLU A 242 17.69 3.00 22.48
CA GLU A 242 17.96 4.19 21.67
C GLU A 242 19.25 4.90 22.08
N GLU A 243 19.54 4.99 23.38
CA GLU A 243 20.82 5.51 23.87
C GLU A 243 22.00 4.62 23.43
N CYS A 244 21.83 3.31 23.42
CA CYS A 244 22.83 2.37 22.91
C CYS A 244 23.03 2.55 21.39
N ALA A 245 21.95 2.67 20.62
CA ALA A 245 22.00 2.95 19.19
C ALA A 245 22.76 4.26 18.90
N ARG A 246 22.50 5.32 19.67
CA ARG A 246 23.25 6.59 19.59
C ARG A 246 24.74 6.41 19.87
N LYS A 247 25.08 5.67 20.94
CA LYS A 247 26.49 5.36 21.28
C LYS A 247 27.18 4.57 20.18
N ASN A 248 26.49 3.63 19.53
CA ASN A 248 27.04 2.87 18.41
C ASN A 248 27.37 3.78 17.22
N ILE A 249 26.46 4.69 16.87
CA ILE A 249 26.69 5.67 15.78
C ILE A 249 27.92 6.53 16.10
N ILE A 250 28.00 7.10 17.30
CA ILE A 250 29.13 7.94 17.71
C ILE A 250 30.45 7.14 17.71
N LYS A 251 30.43 5.89 18.19
CA LYS A 251 31.60 5.01 18.16
C LYS A 251 32.04 4.73 16.72
N GLN A 252 31.10 4.48 15.82
CA GLN A 252 31.38 4.25 14.40
C GLN A 252 32.04 5.48 13.76
N ILE A 253 31.46 6.67 13.96
CA ILE A 253 31.99 7.94 13.42
C ILE A 253 33.39 8.19 13.97
N ARG A 254 33.61 8.05 15.29
CA ARG A 254 34.94 8.21 15.91
C ARG A 254 35.97 7.22 15.38
N TRP A 255 35.57 5.97 15.18
CA TRP A 255 36.45 4.95 14.63
C TRP A 255 36.86 5.26 13.19
N ILE A 256 35.90 5.64 12.33
CA ILE A 256 36.19 6.07 10.95
C ILE A 256 37.12 7.29 10.95
N TYR A 257 36.82 8.29 11.77
CA TYR A 257 37.61 9.52 11.85
C TYR A 257 39.04 9.25 12.32
N PHE A 258 39.21 8.38 13.33
CA PHE A 258 40.52 7.96 13.82
C PHE A 258 41.34 7.22 12.75
N LEU A 259 40.70 6.35 11.97
CA LEU A 259 41.38 5.57 10.94
C LEU A 259 41.71 6.38 9.68
N CYS A 260 40.75 7.18 9.20
CA CYS A 260 40.83 7.83 7.88
C CYS A 260 41.26 9.29 7.94
N GLY A 261 41.18 9.93 9.11
CA GLY A 261 41.43 11.36 9.30
C GLY A 261 40.40 12.27 8.62
N PRO A 262 40.30 13.54 9.04
CA PRO A 262 39.47 14.52 8.36
C PRO A 262 39.99 14.82 6.95
N THR A 263 39.09 15.23 6.06
CA THR A 263 39.46 15.87 4.79
C THR A 263 39.67 17.37 4.99
N LYS A 264 40.49 18.01 4.15
CA LYS A 264 40.70 19.46 4.21
C LYS A 264 39.48 20.24 3.75
N LEU A 265 38.80 19.71 2.74
CA LEU A 265 37.52 20.19 2.22
C LEU A 265 36.48 19.08 2.38
N PRO A 266 35.17 19.39 2.39
CA PRO A 266 34.14 18.37 2.42
C PRO A 266 34.27 17.40 1.25
N ALA A 267 33.92 16.13 1.47
CA ALA A 267 34.13 15.06 0.48
C ALA A 267 33.35 15.24 -0.84
N TRP A 268 32.35 16.12 -0.86
CA TRP A 268 31.59 16.50 -2.06
C TRP A 268 32.13 17.75 -2.76
N HIS A 269 33.15 18.42 -2.21
CA HIS A 269 33.80 19.53 -2.89
C HIS A 269 34.41 19.04 -4.22
N PRO A 270 34.28 19.78 -5.34
CA PRO A 270 34.73 19.33 -6.66
C PRO A 270 36.19 18.85 -6.68
N GLU A 271 37.07 19.52 -5.94
CA GLU A 271 38.49 19.17 -5.84
C GLU A 271 38.70 17.84 -5.10
N GLU A 272 38.01 17.60 -3.99
CA GLU A 272 38.10 16.33 -3.26
C GLU A 272 37.44 15.20 -4.05
N LYS A 273 36.34 15.48 -4.75
CA LYS A 273 35.67 14.51 -5.64
C LYS A 273 36.59 14.11 -6.80
N LEU A 274 37.23 15.09 -7.44
CA LEU A 274 38.20 14.85 -8.51
C LEU A 274 39.37 14.03 -7.98
N LYS A 275 39.91 14.39 -6.81
CA LYS A 275 41.00 13.65 -6.15
C LYS A 275 40.62 12.20 -5.86
N MET A 276 39.42 11.95 -5.32
CA MET A 276 38.93 10.59 -5.09
C MET A 276 38.75 9.79 -6.39
N GLN A 277 38.40 10.44 -7.49
CA GLN A 277 38.24 9.81 -8.81
C GLN A 277 39.60 9.50 -9.47
N THR A 278 40.58 10.39 -9.35
CA THR A 278 41.88 10.25 -10.01
C THR A 278 42.87 9.39 -9.22
N GLU A 279 42.90 9.53 -7.89
CA GLU A 279 43.86 8.84 -7.00
C GLU A 279 43.27 7.57 -6.38
N GLY A 280 41.95 7.42 -6.40
CA GLY A 280 41.23 6.32 -5.75
C GLY A 280 41.18 6.43 -4.22
N PRO A 281 40.60 5.43 -3.52
CA PRO A 281 40.51 5.46 -2.07
C PRO A 281 41.88 5.26 -1.42
N SER A 282 42.19 6.04 -0.38
CA SER A 282 43.43 5.85 0.38
C SER A 282 43.50 4.45 1.03
N PRO A 283 44.70 3.93 1.35
CA PRO A 283 44.84 2.64 2.05
C PRO A 283 44.05 2.58 3.37
N GLN A 284 43.94 3.70 4.07
CA GLN A 284 43.15 3.81 5.30
C GLN A 284 41.65 3.68 5.04
N VAL A 285 41.14 4.30 3.97
CA VAL A 285 39.74 4.16 3.54
C VAL A 285 39.46 2.71 3.11
N TRP A 286 40.38 2.08 2.38
CA TRP A 286 40.27 0.66 2.03
C TRP A 286 40.24 -0.25 3.27
N ARG A 287 41.09 0.01 4.26
CA ARG A 287 41.09 -0.72 5.53
C ARG A 287 39.76 -0.54 6.27
N CYS A 288 39.23 0.67 6.32
CA CYS A 288 37.93 0.97 6.91
C CYS A 288 36.79 0.19 6.22
N ARG A 289 36.81 0.11 4.89
CA ARG A 289 35.79 -0.62 4.10
C ARG A 289 35.84 -2.14 4.24
N THR A 290 36.96 -2.70 4.68
CA THR A 290 37.20 -4.15 4.69
C THR A 290 37.26 -4.74 6.10
N THR A 291 37.30 -3.90 7.13
CA THR A 291 37.43 -4.33 8.54
C THR A 291 36.26 -3.84 9.38
N GLY A 292 36.00 -4.52 10.50
CA GLY A 292 34.92 -4.16 11.42
C GLY A 292 33.54 -4.25 10.75
N THR A 293 32.73 -3.20 10.91
CA THR A 293 31.36 -3.11 10.39
C THR A 293 31.30 -2.90 8.88
N LYS A 294 32.41 -2.54 8.21
CA LYS A 294 32.47 -2.25 6.77
C LYS A 294 31.50 -1.13 6.34
N PRO A 295 31.68 0.11 6.86
CA PRO A 295 30.80 1.23 6.53
C PRO A 295 30.82 1.53 5.02
N PRO A 296 29.67 1.95 4.46
CA PRO A 296 29.59 2.31 3.05
C PRO A 296 30.37 3.60 2.78
N PRO A 297 30.83 3.83 1.54
CA PRO A 297 31.63 5.00 1.18
C PRO A 297 31.00 6.33 1.59
N VAL A 298 29.67 6.44 1.50
CA VAL A 298 28.92 7.64 1.89
C VAL A 298 29.12 7.99 3.38
N VAL A 299 29.03 7.02 4.29
CA VAL A 299 29.24 7.23 5.74
C VAL A 299 30.69 7.66 6.00
N ILE A 300 31.64 7.02 5.33
CA ILE A 300 33.07 7.35 5.47
C ILE A 300 33.32 8.80 5.04
N ASN A 301 32.83 9.17 3.86
CA ASN A 301 33.03 10.49 3.28
C ASN A 301 32.38 11.60 4.12
N MET A 302 31.13 11.39 4.56
CA MET A 302 30.44 12.32 5.45
C MET A 302 31.16 12.48 6.80
N THR A 303 31.62 11.38 7.39
CA THR A 303 32.36 11.42 8.67
C THR A 303 33.65 12.21 8.57
N ARG A 304 34.42 11.99 7.49
CA ARG A 304 35.70 12.70 7.27
C ARG A 304 35.52 14.20 7.02
N SER A 305 34.31 14.62 6.64
CA SER A 305 33.98 16.02 6.40
C SER A 305 33.62 16.77 7.69
N ILE A 306 33.58 16.11 8.85
CA ILE A 306 33.32 16.76 10.14
C ILE A 306 34.59 17.51 10.59
N PRO A 307 34.54 18.82 10.81
CA PRO A 307 35.73 19.61 11.16
C PRO A 307 36.26 19.30 12.57
N ASP A 308 35.37 19.11 13.55
CA ASP A 308 35.73 18.84 14.94
C ASP A 308 34.85 17.74 15.54
N ILE A 309 35.44 16.56 15.75
CA ILE A 309 34.74 15.40 16.32
C ILE A 309 34.58 15.45 17.85
N SER A 310 35.29 16.36 18.54
CA SER A 310 35.23 16.46 20.00
C SER A 310 33.83 16.83 20.49
N LYS A 311 33.12 17.65 19.72
CA LYS A 311 31.75 18.13 20.00
C LYS A 311 30.63 17.22 19.50
N LEU A 312 30.96 16.04 18.95
CA LEU A 312 29.98 15.17 18.29
C LEU A 312 28.79 14.78 19.19
N HIS A 313 29.00 14.60 20.50
CA HIS A 313 27.91 14.32 21.44
C HIS A 313 26.93 15.48 21.56
N ASP A 314 27.44 16.70 21.66
CA ASP A 314 26.61 17.90 21.76
C ASP A 314 25.83 18.12 20.47
N VAL A 315 26.50 18.00 19.32
CA VAL A 315 25.85 18.12 18.00
C VAL A 315 24.76 17.06 17.80
N MET A 316 24.99 15.81 18.21
CA MET A 316 23.96 14.76 18.15
C MET A 316 22.73 15.13 18.99
N ARG A 317 22.94 15.58 20.22
CA ARG A 317 21.86 15.97 21.14
C ARG A 317 21.09 17.19 20.64
N ASP A 318 21.80 18.17 20.09
CA ASP A 318 21.21 19.47 19.80
C ASP A 318 20.52 19.50 18.41
N TYR A 319 20.97 18.66 17.46
CA TYR A 319 20.48 18.67 16.07
C TYR A 319 19.89 17.36 15.56
N VAL A 320 20.43 16.20 15.97
CA VAL A 320 19.98 14.89 15.47
C VAL A 320 18.81 14.36 16.29
N ASP A 321 18.82 14.58 17.60
CA ASP A 321 17.72 14.19 18.46
C ASP A 321 16.45 15.00 18.11
N GLN A 322 15.32 14.29 18.04
CA GLN A 322 14.02 14.89 17.78
C GLN A 322 13.69 15.95 18.86
N PRO A 323 13.19 17.14 18.48
CA PRO A 323 12.58 18.07 19.43
C PRO A 323 11.44 17.41 20.22
N LYS A 324 11.25 17.82 21.48
CA LYS A 324 10.29 17.18 22.41
C LYS A 324 8.85 17.19 21.94
N HIS A 325 8.46 18.17 21.13
CA HIS A 325 7.09 18.33 20.62
C HIS A 325 6.84 17.59 19.30
N LEU A 326 7.89 17.14 18.60
CA LEU A 326 7.75 16.34 17.38
C LEU A 326 7.57 14.86 17.69
N ASP A 327 7.12 14.10 16.70
CA ASP A 327 6.90 12.66 16.80
C ASP A 327 8.19 11.90 17.09
N TYR A 328 8.08 10.92 17.97
CA TYR A 328 9.16 9.98 18.23
C TYR A 328 9.52 9.22 16.94
N TYR A 329 10.81 9.19 16.64
CA TYR A 329 11.36 8.38 15.55
C TYR A 329 12.22 7.28 16.13
N ILE A 330 11.84 6.03 15.84
CA ILE A 330 12.59 4.83 16.23
C ILE A 330 13.81 4.65 15.31
N SER A 331 14.99 4.43 15.89
CA SER A 331 16.18 4.12 15.10
C SER A 331 16.07 2.77 14.40
N LYS A 332 16.75 2.59 13.26
CA LYS A 332 16.68 1.33 12.50
C LYS A 332 17.25 0.16 13.29
N GLN A 333 18.27 0.40 14.12
CA GLN A 333 18.81 -0.61 15.04
C GLN A 333 17.73 -1.14 16.00
N VAL A 334 16.96 -0.25 16.62
CA VAL A 334 15.89 -0.62 17.57
C VAL A 334 14.70 -1.21 16.83
N ALA A 335 14.30 -0.64 15.68
CA ALA A 335 13.21 -1.17 14.86
C ALA A 335 13.48 -2.61 14.40
N LEU A 336 14.71 -2.93 13.97
CA LEU A 336 15.10 -4.27 13.57
C LEU A 336 15.01 -5.25 14.75
N LYS A 337 15.51 -4.87 15.93
CA LYS A 337 15.41 -5.67 17.15
C LYS A 337 13.95 -5.94 17.52
N ASN A 338 13.12 -4.91 17.49
CA ASN A 338 11.71 -5.01 17.85
C ASN A 338 10.93 -5.85 16.84
N MET A 339 11.27 -5.76 15.54
CA MET A 339 10.70 -6.61 14.51
C MET A 339 10.99 -8.09 14.76
N PHE A 340 12.22 -8.48 15.07
CA PHE A 340 12.53 -9.89 15.40
C PHE A 340 11.81 -10.38 16.66
N SER A 341 11.62 -9.51 17.65
CA SER A 341 10.88 -9.81 18.87
C SER A 341 9.39 -10.03 18.59
N LEU A 342 8.79 -9.18 17.73
CA LEU A 342 7.43 -9.33 17.22
C LEU A 342 7.26 -10.65 16.46
N LEU A 343 8.14 -10.93 15.49
CA LEU A 343 8.08 -12.15 14.69
C LEU A 343 8.22 -13.42 15.54
N THR A 344 9.07 -13.39 16.56
CA THR A 344 9.20 -14.48 17.54
C THR A 344 7.90 -14.67 18.32
N SER A 345 7.29 -13.57 18.76
CA SER A 345 6.03 -13.59 19.50
C SER A 345 4.85 -14.13 18.67
N ILE A 346 4.78 -13.73 17.39
CA ILE A 346 3.81 -14.29 16.43
C ILE A 346 4.07 -15.78 16.23
N PHE A 347 5.31 -16.18 15.97
CA PHE A 347 5.66 -17.58 15.73
C PHE A 347 5.31 -18.48 16.92
N ASN A 348 5.56 -18.03 18.14
CA ASN A 348 5.23 -18.76 19.36
C ASN A 348 3.72 -18.92 19.57
N ARG A 349 2.91 -18.01 19.03
CA ARG A 349 1.44 -18.01 19.16
C ARG A 349 0.72 -18.46 17.88
N ARG A 350 1.44 -18.83 16.83
CA ARG A 350 0.93 -19.00 15.45
C ARG A 350 -0.30 -19.89 15.33
N THR A 351 -0.45 -20.90 16.19
CA THR A 351 -1.59 -21.82 16.20
C THR A 351 -2.84 -21.22 16.85
N ASN A 352 -2.70 -20.19 17.66
CA ASN A 352 -3.79 -19.61 18.45
C ASN A 352 -4.40 -18.36 17.80
N ILE A 353 -3.66 -17.71 16.89
CA ILE A 353 -4.07 -16.45 16.25
C ILE A 353 -5.15 -16.72 15.21
N ARG A 354 -6.31 -16.09 15.37
CA ARG A 354 -7.42 -16.09 14.40
C ARG A 354 -7.65 -14.72 13.76
N VAL A 355 -7.42 -13.64 14.51
CA VAL A 355 -7.48 -12.27 14.01
C VAL A 355 -6.12 -11.63 14.19
N LEU A 356 -5.53 -11.12 13.10
CA LEU A 356 -4.18 -10.53 13.10
C LEU A 356 -4.20 -9.14 12.46
N HIS A 357 -3.95 -8.11 13.25
CA HIS A 357 -3.95 -6.72 12.78
C HIS A 357 -2.57 -6.06 12.98
N PHE A 358 -2.07 -5.39 11.94
CA PHE A 358 -0.85 -4.58 11.97
C PHE A 358 -1.18 -3.12 11.74
N GLN A 359 -0.82 -2.25 12.68
CA GLN A 359 -0.99 -0.81 12.57
C GLN A 359 0.36 -0.10 12.63
N LYS A 360 0.68 0.65 11.56
CA LYS A 360 1.90 1.46 11.41
C LYS A 360 3.19 0.70 11.70
N THR A 361 3.20 -0.62 11.52
CA THR A 361 4.29 -1.48 11.96
C THR A 361 5.56 -1.23 11.12
N PRO A 362 6.65 -0.70 11.71
CA PRO A 362 7.89 -0.40 10.99
C PRO A 362 8.50 -1.68 10.39
N LEU A 363 9.20 -1.59 9.26
CA LEU A 363 9.85 -2.71 8.55
C LEU A 363 8.92 -3.84 8.05
N LEU A 364 7.60 -3.78 8.33
CA LEU A 364 6.65 -4.75 7.80
C LEU A 364 6.36 -4.46 6.33
N ASP A 365 6.78 -5.37 5.45
CA ASP A 365 6.45 -5.36 4.02
C ASP A 365 5.60 -6.58 3.63
N ARG A 366 5.18 -6.62 2.36
CA ARG A 366 4.39 -7.73 1.78
C ARG A 366 5.07 -9.10 1.89
N ARG A 367 6.41 -9.16 1.88
CA ARG A 367 7.17 -10.41 1.93
C ARG A 367 7.14 -11.00 3.34
N LEU A 368 7.35 -10.17 4.36
CA LEU A 368 7.18 -10.57 5.75
C LEU A 368 5.74 -10.98 6.04
N LEU A 369 4.76 -10.25 5.51
CA LEU A 369 3.37 -10.60 5.68
C LEU A 369 3.04 -11.98 5.09
N ALA A 370 3.59 -12.31 3.93
CA ALA A 370 3.48 -13.65 3.34
C ALA A 370 4.11 -14.74 4.23
N CYS A 371 5.29 -14.48 4.80
CA CYS A 371 5.93 -15.41 5.74
C CYS A 371 5.08 -15.63 7.00
N ILE A 372 4.47 -14.57 7.54
CA ILE A 372 3.61 -14.62 8.72
C ILE A 372 2.33 -15.39 8.43
N LEU A 373 1.63 -15.07 7.34
CA LEU A 373 0.33 -15.66 7.01
C LEU A 373 0.44 -17.17 6.71
N ARG A 374 1.52 -17.59 6.04
CA ARG A 374 1.84 -19.02 5.80
C ARG A 374 2.17 -19.77 7.09
N ALA A 375 2.74 -19.08 8.09
CA ALA A 375 3.10 -19.70 9.37
C ALA A 375 1.92 -19.80 10.37
N CYS A 376 0.85 -19.03 10.17
CA CYS A 376 -0.28 -18.94 11.10
C CYS A 376 -1.55 -19.58 10.50
N PRO A 377 -1.79 -20.89 10.72
CA PRO A 377 -2.80 -21.65 9.97
C PRO A 377 -4.26 -21.29 10.27
N HIS A 378 -4.57 -20.64 11.39
CA HIS A 378 -5.95 -20.38 11.85
C HIS A 378 -6.42 -18.94 11.65
N ILE A 379 -5.64 -18.09 10.97
CA ILE A 379 -6.03 -16.70 10.71
C ILE A 379 -7.24 -16.68 9.77
N THR A 380 -8.35 -16.09 10.21
CA THR A 380 -9.56 -15.85 9.42
C THR A 380 -9.68 -14.39 8.98
N THR A 381 -9.09 -13.46 9.75
CA THR A 381 -9.14 -12.01 9.47
C THR A 381 -7.73 -11.41 9.54
N LEU A 382 -7.35 -10.74 8.45
CA LEU A 382 -6.10 -9.99 8.36
C LEU A 382 -6.39 -8.49 8.26
N GLY A 383 -5.79 -7.70 9.16
CA GLY A 383 -5.86 -6.24 9.16
C GLY A 383 -4.49 -5.62 8.92
N VAL A 384 -4.39 -4.64 8.02
CA VAL A 384 -3.15 -3.90 7.74
C VAL A 384 -3.46 -2.42 7.59
N TYR A 385 -2.88 -1.59 8.45
CA TYR A 385 -3.22 -0.17 8.52
C TYR A 385 -1.96 0.70 8.53
N GLN A 386 -1.81 1.55 7.51
CA GLN A 386 -0.75 2.56 7.39
C GLN A 386 0.67 2.03 7.64
N CYS A 387 0.95 0.78 7.25
CA CYS A 387 2.29 0.20 7.40
C CYS A 387 3.26 0.84 6.38
N PRO A 388 4.44 1.35 6.80
CA PRO A 388 5.27 2.21 5.95
C PRO A 388 5.76 1.61 4.62
N LEU A 389 5.86 0.28 4.53
CA LEU A 389 6.34 -0.43 3.34
C LEU A 389 5.23 -1.13 2.56
N ILE A 390 3.96 -0.88 2.91
CA ILE A 390 2.79 -1.45 2.25
C ILE A 390 2.00 -0.32 1.58
N HIS A 391 2.00 -0.32 0.26
CA HIS A 391 1.38 0.73 -0.55
C HIS A 391 0.10 0.24 -1.24
N PHE A 392 -0.63 1.15 -1.86
CA PHE A 392 -1.90 0.87 -2.53
C PHE A 392 -1.86 -0.33 -3.49
N GLY A 393 -0.80 -0.47 -4.29
CA GLY A 393 -0.67 -1.58 -5.25
C GLY A 393 -0.52 -2.97 -4.62
N ASP A 394 -0.24 -3.07 -3.32
CA ASP A 394 -0.05 -4.36 -2.65
C ASP A 394 -1.35 -5.13 -2.46
N VAL A 395 -2.51 -4.46 -2.56
CA VAL A 395 -3.81 -5.13 -2.48
C VAL A 395 -3.93 -6.31 -3.44
N ILE A 396 -3.30 -6.23 -4.63
CA ILE A 396 -3.33 -7.30 -5.63
C ILE A 396 -2.52 -8.52 -5.16
N CYS A 397 -1.27 -8.32 -4.72
CA CYS A 397 -0.45 -9.44 -4.29
C CYS A 397 -0.92 -10.02 -2.94
N LEU A 398 -1.59 -9.22 -2.10
CA LEU A 398 -2.24 -9.70 -0.88
C LEU A 398 -3.46 -10.59 -1.18
N LEU A 399 -4.27 -10.24 -2.19
CA LEU A 399 -5.36 -11.11 -2.64
C LEU A 399 -4.82 -12.41 -3.25
N ASP A 400 -3.77 -12.34 -4.06
CA ASP A 400 -3.09 -13.51 -4.61
C ASP A 400 -2.52 -14.42 -3.49
N LEU A 401 -1.90 -13.81 -2.46
CA LEU A 401 -1.41 -14.52 -1.28
C LEU A 401 -2.54 -15.21 -0.51
N ILE A 402 -3.65 -14.50 -0.27
CA ILE A 402 -4.80 -15.08 0.43
C ILE A 402 -5.36 -16.26 -0.37
N HIS A 403 -5.47 -16.13 -1.69
CA HIS A 403 -5.91 -17.22 -2.55
C HIS A 403 -4.98 -18.43 -2.45
N GLU A 404 -3.67 -18.23 -2.59
CA GLU A 404 -2.65 -19.28 -2.44
C GLU A 404 -2.78 -20.01 -1.08
N VAL A 405 -2.83 -19.24 0.01
CA VAL A 405 -2.93 -19.80 1.37
C VAL A 405 -4.25 -20.54 1.55
N ASN A 406 -5.36 -20.03 1.03
CA ASN A 406 -6.65 -20.68 1.15
C ASN A 406 -6.74 -21.98 0.34
N LEU A 407 -6.05 -22.08 -0.81
CA LEU A 407 -5.94 -23.35 -1.56
C LEU A 407 -5.25 -24.43 -0.71
N ASP A 408 -4.12 -24.08 -0.10
CA ASP A 408 -3.38 -25.00 0.78
C ASP A 408 -4.22 -25.39 2.00
N ARG A 409 -4.83 -24.41 2.68
CA ARG A 409 -5.66 -24.65 3.87
C ARG A 409 -6.91 -25.47 3.59
N SER A 410 -7.57 -25.25 2.45
CA SER A 410 -8.73 -26.04 2.03
C SER A 410 -8.36 -27.52 1.90
N SER A 411 -7.19 -27.83 1.34
CA SER A 411 -6.69 -29.21 1.23
C SER A 411 -6.41 -29.87 2.59
N GLN A 412 -6.17 -29.06 3.62
CA GLN A 412 -5.86 -29.50 4.99
C GLN A 412 -7.06 -29.35 5.95
N SER A 413 -8.24 -28.95 5.47
CA SER A 413 -9.42 -28.65 6.31
C SER A 413 -9.16 -27.59 7.40
N LEU A 414 -8.33 -26.59 7.10
CA LEU A 414 -8.02 -25.47 7.99
C LEU A 414 -8.92 -24.26 7.70
N PRO A 415 -9.15 -23.36 8.68
CA PRO A 415 -9.93 -22.13 8.47
C PRO A 415 -9.34 -21.25 7.37
N LEU A 416 -10.21 -20.79 6.47
CA LEU A 416 -9.84 -19.89 5.40
C LEU A 416 -9.70 -18.45 5.92
N VAL A 417 -8.87 -17.67 5.25
CA VAL A 417 -8.88 -16.22 5.40
C VAL A 417 -10.09 -15.68 4.63
N GLU A 418 -11.05 -15.11 5.35
CA GLU A 418 -12.34 -14.65 4.81
C GLU A 418 -12.46 -13.12 4.78
N ALA A 419 -11.59 -12.42 5.50
CA ALA A 419 -11.66 -10.96 5.64
C ALA A 419 -10.28 -10.31 5.56
N LEU A 420 -10.22 -9.20 4.81
CA LEU A 420 -9.04 -8.36 4.67
C LEU A 420 -9.44 -6.90 4.94
N ASP A 421 -9.06 -6.38 6.11
CA ASP A 421 -9.28 -4.98 6.48
C ASP A 421 -8.03 -4.15 6.18
N PHE A 422 -8.02 -3.49 5.01
CA PHE A 422 -6.80 -2.94 4.41
C PHE A 422 -6.83 -1.42 4.26
N TYR A 423 -5.93 -0.73 4.95
CA TYR A 423 -5.64 0.69 4.78
C TYR A 423 -4.16 0.85 4.41
N PRO A 424 -3.79 1.03 3.14
CA PRO A 424 -2.38 1.21 2.76
C PRO A 424 -1.79 2.50 3.34
N LEU A 425 -0.47 2.68 3.23
CA LEU A 425 0.17 3.93 3.63
C LEU A 425 -0.45 5.12 2.89
N TYR A 426 -0.98 6.08 3.66
CA TYR A 426 -1.47 7.36 3.13
C TYR A 426 -0.33 8.37 3.10
N HIS A 427 -0.04 8.89 1.91
CA HIS A 427 1.02 9.87 1.70
C HIS A 427 0.50 11.30 1.84
N ALA A 428 0.54 11.87 3.05
CA ALA A 428 0.03 13.23 3.31
C ALA A 428 0.82 14.37 2.61
N GLY A 429 1.96 14.06 2.02
CA GLY A 429 2.89 15.06 1.48
C GLY A 429 3.63 15.83 2.57
N MET A 430 4.43 16.82 2.15
CA MET A 430 5.23 17.63 3.06
C MET A 430 4.34 18.33 4.10
N PRO A 431 4.69 18.38 5.40
CA PRO A 431 3.85 19.02 6.43
C PRO A 431 3.96 20.56 6.44
N PHE A 432 4.67 21.15 5.48
CA PHE A 432 4.89 22.58 5.33
C PHE A 432 4.96 22.93 3.84
N LYS A 433 4.86 24.22 3.51
CA LYS A 433 4.97 24.71 2.11
C LYS A 433 6.40 24.50 1.57
N VAL A 434 6.51 24.04 0.33
CA VAL A 434 7.81 23.97 -0.36
C VAL A 434 7.98 25.26 -1.20
N PRO A 435 9.15 25.91 -1.18
CA PRO A 435 9.41 27.04 -2.07
C PRO A 435 9.45 26.55 -3.53
N ILE A 436 8.43 26.87 -4.32
CA ILE A 436 8.37 26.47 -5.72
C ILE A 436 9.20 27.45 -6.56
N ASN A 437 10.44 27.06 -6.89
CA ASN A 437 11.31 27.85 -7.76
C ASN A 437 11.22 27.49 -9.25
N ASP A 438 10.43 26.48 -9.62
CA ASP A 438 10.29 26.05 -11.02
C ASP A 438 9.11 26.73 -11.70
N GLU A 439 9.38 27.46 -12.78
CA GLU A 439 8.32 27.86 -13.71
C GLU A 439 7.62 26.61 -14.28
N LEU A 440 6.29 26.61 -14.23
CA LEU A 440 5.48 25.60 -14.89
C LEU A 440 5.84 25.51 -16.38
N SER A 441 5.96 24.28 -16.90
CA SER A 441 6.14 24.07 -18.34
C SER A 441 4.94 24.63 -19.11
N LYS A 442 5.14 24.96 -20.39
CA LYS A 442 4.08 25.46 -21.26
C LYS A 442 2.85 24.54 -21.27
N ALA A 443 3.06 23.21 -21.31
CA ALA A 443 1.98 22.23 -21.27
C ALA A 443 1.20 22.20 -19.94
N GLU A 444 1.83 22.56 -18.82
CA GLU A 444 1.19 22.66 -17.51
C GLU A 444 0.41 23.97 -17.39
N LYS A 445 0.97 25.08 -17.90
CA LYS A 445 0.28 26.37 -18.02
C LYS A 445 -0.97 26.25 -18.92
N ASP A 446 -0.84 25.59 -20.06
CA ASP A 446 -1.95 25.36 -21.01
C ASP A 446 -3.07 24.49 -20.41
N ARG A 447 -2.76 23.65 -19.41
CA ARG A 447 -3.74 22.86 -18.65
C ARG A 447 -4.35 23.60 -17.46
N GLY A 448 -3.94 24.85 -17.21
CA GLY A 448 -4.34 25.62 -16.01
C GLY A 448 -3.82 25.02 -14.71
N MET A 449 -2.72 24.28 -14.78
CA MET A 449 -2.12 23.65 -13.61
C MET A 449 -1.38 24.73 -12.81
N GLU A 450 -1.74 24.93 -11.56
CA GLU A 450 -1.04 25.87 -10.68
C GLU A 450 0.21 25.24 -10.04
N PRO A 451 1.21 26.05 -9.62
CA PRO A 451 2.38 25.54 -8.92
C PRO A 451 2.00 24.69 -7.69
N ALA A 452 1.00 25.13 -6.90
CA ALA A 452 0.50 24.40 -5.73
C ALA A 452 -0.22 23.09 -6.07
N ALA A 453 -0.78 22.97 -7.28
CA ALA A 453 -1.38 21.72 -7.76
C ALA A 453 -0.29 20.67 -8.05
N ARG A 454 0.86 21.09 -8.61
CA ARG A 454 2.02 20.20 -8.84
C ARG A 454 2.53 19.54 -7.56
N GLU A 455 2.43 20.22 -6.41
CA GLU A 455 2.75 19.64 -5.10
C GLU A 455 1.75 18.59 -4.66
N THR A 456 0.46 18.73 -4.97
CA THR A 456 -0.60 17.88 -4.41
C THR A 456 -1.03 16.72 -5.29
N HIS A 457 -0.66 16.73 -6.58
CA HIS A 457 -0.95 15.65 -7.52
C HIS A 457 -0.17 14.37 -7.19
N GLY A 458 -0.83 13.47 -6.45
CA GLY A 458 -0.28 12.17 -6.06
C GLY A 458 -0.31 11.93 -4.55
N TYR A 459 -0.51 12.97 -3.73
CA TYR A 459 -0.73 12.80 -2.30
C TYR A 459 -1.92 11.85 -2.04
N GLY A 460 -1.89 11.20 -0.89
CA GLY A 460 -2.69 10.02 -0.57
C GLY A 460 -2.11 8.71 -1.11
N ILE A 461 -1.41 8.70 -2.24
CA ILE A 461 -0.89 7.47 -2.86
C ILE A 461 0.65 7.44 -3.01
N THR A 462 1.26 8.58 -3.34
CA THR A 462 2.69 8.72 -3.59
C THR A 462 3.21 10.00 -2.94
N TRP A 463 4.43 9.93 -2.41
CA TRP A 463 5.13 11.11 -1.94
C TRP A 463 5.74 11.93 -3.08
N THR A 464 6.09 11.27 -4.19
CA THR A 464 6.74 11.88 -5.35
C THR A 464 5.75 12.20 -6.45
N TYR A 465 6.06 13.22 -7.26
CA TYR A 465 5.30 13.52 -8.47
C TYR A 465 5.21 12.29 -9.38
N MET A 466 4.02 12.08 -9.95
CA MET A 466 3.77 11.04 -10.94
C MET A 466 2.91 11.61 -12.07
N PRO A 467 3.18 11.25 -13.35
CA PRO A 467 2.31 11.66 -14.44
C PRO A 467 0.86 11.24 -14.19
N ASN A 468 -0.08 12.20 -14.25
CA ASN A 468 -1.49 11.94 -13.91
C ASN A 468 -2.10 10.81 -14.75
N GLU A 469 -1.69 10.64 -16.02
CA GLU A 469 -2.14 9.54 -16.87
C GLU A 469 -1.75 8.16 -16.31
N VAL A 470 -0.54 8.01 -15.75
CA VAL A 470 -0.10 6.77 -15.08
C VAL A 470 -0.86 6.57 -13.78
N LEU A 471 -0.92 7.61 -12.94
CA LEU A 471 -1.56 7.57 -11.63
C LEU A 471 -3.03 7.21 -11.73
N GLN A 472 -3.82 7.99 -12.47
CA GLN A 472 -5.28 7.84 -12.54
C GLN A 472 -5.68 6.52 -13.20
N ARG A 473 -5.12 6.19 -14.37
CA ARG A 473 -5.41 4.90 -15.04
C ARG A 473 -4.90 3.73 -14.23
N GLY A 474 -3.76 3.88 -13.55
CA GLY A 474 -3.18 2.86 -12.69
C GLY A 474 -4.04 2.56 -11.47
N VAL A 475 -4.56 3.59 -10.80
CA VAL A 475 -5.51 3.45 -9.68
C VAL A 475 -6.74 2.68 -10.12
N PHE A 476 -7.38 3.09 -11.20
CA PHE A 476 -8.59 2.41 -11.69
C PHE A 476 -8.33 0.98 -12.19
N ALA A 477 -7.17 0.73 -12.83
CA ALA A 477 -6.79 -0.62 -13.24
C ALA A 477 -6.59 -1.57 -12.05
N ILE A 478 -5.99 -1.07 -10.96
CA ILE A 478 -5.83 -1.83 -9.71
C ILE A 478 -7.21 -2.02 -9.06
N LEU A 479 -8.04 -0.98 -8.97
CA LEU A 479 -9.40 -1.08 -8.42
C LEU A 479 -10.25 -2.12 -9.15
N LEU A 480 -10.23 -2.14 -10.49
CA LEU A 480 -10.94 -3.14 -11.27
C LEU A 480 -10.53 -4.56 -10.86
N LYS A 481 -9.22 -4.82 -10.79
CA LYS A 481 -8.70 -6.13 -10.37
C LYS A 481 -9.12 -6.45 -8.93
N THR A 482 -9.01 -5.49 -8.02
CA THR A 482 -9.37 -5.66 -6.60
C THR A 482 -10.83 -6.06 -6.45
N VAL A 483 -11.77 -5.34 -7.08
CA VAL A 483 -13.21 -5.65 -6.97
C VAL A 483 -13.50 -7.05 -7.53
N LEU A 484 -12.99 -7.36 -8.73
CA LEU A 484 -13.27 -8.64 -9.38
C LEU A 484 -12.67 -9.83 -8.62
N LYS A 485 -11.46 -9.68 -8.08
CA LYS A 485 -10.81 -10.72 -7.25
C LYS A 485 -11.52 -10.89 -5.91
N ALA A 486 -11.76 -9.78 -5.20
CA ALA A 486 -12.39 -9.81 -3.89
C ALA A 486 -13.81 -10.40 -3.92
N ARG A 487 -14.62 -10.03 -4.92
CA ARG A 487 -15.98 -10.56 -5.10
C ARG A 487 -15.95 -12.07 -5.39
N LYS A 488 -15.07 -12.52 -6.30
CA LYS A 488 -14.95 -13.96 -6.62
C LYS A 488 -14.48 -14.79 -5.43
N MET A 489 -13.60 -14.24 -4.60
CA MET A 489 -13.08 -14.90 -3.41
C MET A 489 -13.99 -14.75 -2.17
N GLY A 490 -15.02 -13.90 -2.22
CA GLY A 490 -15.88 -13.61 -1.06
C GLY A 490 -15.16 -12.90 0.09
N ILE A 491 -14.14 -12.08 -0.20
CA ILE A 491 -13.35 -11.40 0.83
C ILE A 491 -14.13 -10.22 1.42
N ARG A 492 -14.48 -10.33 2.70
CA ARG A 492 -15.14 -9.28 3.49
C ARG A 492 -14.16 -8.19 3.94
N LEU A 493 -14.68 -7.06 4.40
CA LEU A 493 -13.95 -5.88 4.90
C LEU A 493 -13.04 -5.15 3.90
N LEU A 494 -12.86 -5.66 2.68
CA LEU A 494 -12.04 -4.98 1.69
C LEU A 494 -12.88 -3.95 0.91
N MET A 495 -13.97 -4.38 0.29
CA MET A 495 -14.83 -3.51 -0.52
C MET A 495 -16.14 -3.15 0.18
N ASP A 496 -16.30 -3.54 1.46
CA ASP A 496 -17.47 -3.21 2.26
C ASP A 496 -17.56 -1.70 2.50
N LYS A 497 -18.78 -1.19 2.55
CA LYS A 497 -19.06 0.20 2.89
C LYS A 497 -18.44 0.53 4.26
N ASP A 498 -17.83 1.72 4.36
CA ASP A 498 -17.15 2.23 5.57
C ASP A 498 -15.93 1.42 6.05
N ALA A 499 -15.57 0.34 5.35
CA ALA A 499 -14.36 -0.40 5.65
C ALA A 499 -13.09 0.40 5.28
N ALA A 500 -11.94 -0.07 5.76
CA ALA A 500 -10.74 0.75 5.74
C ALA A 500 -10.30 1.13 4.33
N PHE A 501 -10.38 0.21 3.37
CA PHE A 501 -9.97 0.49 1.99
C PHE A 501 -10.91 1.50 1.33
N MET A 502 -12.23 1.36 1.49
CA MET A 502 -13.19 2.34 0.98
C MET A 502 -12.99 3.72 1.60
N LYS A 503 -12.64 3.78 2.89
CA LYS A 503 -12.27 5.05 3.54
C LYS A 503 -10.98 5.63 2.95
N PHE A 504 -9.96 4.80 2.70
CA PHE A 504 -8.73 5.22 2.02
C PHE A 504 -9.04 5.80 0.64
N LEU A 505 -9.85 5.11 -0.17
CA LEU A 505 -10.26 5.57 -1.50
C LEU A 505 -10.96 6.92 -1.45
N SER A 506 -11.87 7.13 -0.49
CA SER A 506 -12.54 8.42 -0.29
C SER A 506 -11.58 9.57 0.07
N ASN A 507 -10.39 9.23 0.56
CA ASN A 507 -9.37 10.17 1.03
C ASN A 507 -8.34 10.52 -0.04
N ILE A 508 -8.35 9.83 -1.19
CA ILE A 508 -7.45 10.12 -2.30
C ILE A 508 -7.90 11.44 -2.94
N PRO A 509 -7.00 12.44 -3.07
CA PRO A 509 -7.28 13.74 -3.67
C PRO A 509 -7.28 13.66 -5.21
N MET A 510 -8.06 12.74 -5.78
CA MET A 510 -8.41 12.72 -7.21
C MET A 510 -9.60 13.66 -7.46
N LEU A 511 -9.98 13.90 -8.71
CA LEU A 511 -11.16 14.71 -9.01
C LEU A 511 -12.37 14.27 -8.14
N PRO A 512 -13.17 15.20 -7.60
CA PRO A 512 -14.26 14.86 -6.70
C PRO A 512 -15.16 13.77 -7.30
N GLY A 513 -15.49 12.75 -6.50
CA GLY A 513 -16.46 11.73 -6.89
C GLY A 513 -16.01 10.69 -7.94
N ILE A 514 -14.90 10.88 -8.67
CA ILE A 514 -14.57 9.99 -9.81
C ILE A 514 -14.30 8.54 -9.39
N ILE A 515 -13.76 8.31 -8.19
CA ILE A 515 -13.58 6.94 -7.67
C ILE A 515 -14.94 6.28 -7.39
N PHE A 516 -15.86 7.02 -6.79
CA PHE A 516 -17.20 6.49 -6.51
C PHE A 516 -18.03 6.32 -7.77
N GLN A 517 -17.90 7.21 -8.75
CA GLN A 517 -18.55 7.04 -10.06
C GLN A 517 -18.03 5.79 -10.79
N PHE A 518 -16.71 5.56 -10.77
CA PHE A 518 -16.13 4.34 -11.34
C PHE A 518 -16.70 3.08 -10.67
N LEU A 519 -16.70 3.03 -9.33
CA LEU A 519 -17.21 1.88 -8.58
C LEU A 519 -18.71 1.70 -8.79
N ASP A 520 -19.49 2.78 -8.83
CA ASP A 520 -20.93 2.74 -9.10
C ASP A 520 -21.23 2.12 -10.48
N GLY A 521 -20.51 2.56 -11.52
CA GLY A 521 -20.64 1.96 -12.85
C GLY A 521 -20.22 0.49 -12.88
N LEU A 522 -19.15 0.12 -12.17
CA LEU A 522 -18.68 -1.25 -12.08
C LEU A 522 -19.67 -2.16 -11.35
N TYR A 523 -20.18 -1.77 -10.18
CA TYR A 523 -21.16 -2.57 -9.43
C TYR A 523 -22.46 -2.73 -10.22
N ARG A 524 -23.02 -1.65 -10.80
CA ARG A 524 -24.21 -1.76 -11.65
C ARG A 524 -24.01 -2.69 -12.84
N TYR A 525 -22.85 -2.62 -13.50
CA TYR A 525 -22.53 -3.52 -14.61
C TYR A 525 -22.49 -4.99 -14.16
N LEU A 526 -21.83 -5.28 -13.03
CA LEU A 526 -21.73 -6.63 -12.48
C LEU A 526 -23.09 -7.16 -12.02
N ASP A 527 -23.91 -6.33 -11.37
CA ASP A 527 -25.21 -6.75 -10.85
C ASP A 527 -26.21 -7.03 -11.99
N LEU A 528 -26.14 -6.26 -13.09
CA LEU A 528 -26.89 -6.56 -14.32
C LEU A 528 -26.49 -7.89 -14.96
N LYS A 529 -25.18 -8.19 -14.97
CA LYS A 529 -24.66 -9.45 -15.49
C LYS A 529 -25.05 -10.65 -14.62
N GLU A 530 -24.91 -10.51 -13.30
CA GLU A 530 -25.30 -11.56 -12.34
C GLU A 530 -26.80 -11.85 -12.41
N ALA A 531 -27.63 -10.82 -12.61
CA ALA A 531 -29.07 -10.97 -12.83
C ALA A 531 -29.44 -11.57 -14.19
N GLY A 532 -28.47 -11.82 -15.09
CA GLY A 532 -28.73 -12.29 -16.45
C GLY A 532 -29.53 -11.30 -17.29
N SER A 533 -29.41 -9.99 -17.02
CA SER A 533 -30.20 -8.96 -17.69
C SER A 533 -29.90 -8.86 -19.19
N GLU A 534 -30.95 -8.83 -20.01
CA GLU A 534 -30.85 -8.58 -21.45
C GLU A 534 -30.84 -7.08 -21.82
N ASP A 535 -30.90 -6.19 -20.81
CA ASP A 535 -30.85 -4.73 -21.02
C ASP A 535 -29.43 -4.27 -21.38
N ASN A 536 -29.10 -4.45 -22.65
CA ASN A 536 -27.86 -4.00 -23.26
C ASN A 536 -27.67 -2.47 -23.12
N THR A 537 -28.74 -1.70 -23.00
CA THR A 537 -28.65 -0.23 -22.86
C THR A 537 -28.18 0.12 -21.45
N ALA A 538 -28.77 -0.47 -20.42
CA ALA A 538 -28.33 -0.27 -19.04
C ALA A 538 -26.88 -0.72 -18.82
N MET A 539 -26.49 -1.86 -19.41
CA MET A 539 -25.09 -2.33 -19.35
C MET A 539 -24.12 -1.37 -20.04
N LYS A 540 -24.48 -0.85 -21.21
CA LYS A 540 -23.68 0.15 -21.93
C LYS A 540 -23.54 1.45 -21.12
N ARG A 541 -24.61 1.92 -20.48
CA ARG A 541 -24.59 3.10 -19.59
C ARG A 541 -23.68 2.89 -18.39
N ALA A 542 -23.80 1.76 -17.70
CA ALA A 542 -22.92 1.41 -16.58
C ALA A 542 -21.44 1.34 -16.98
N LYS A 543 -21.13 0.71 -18.13
CA LYS A 543 -19.79 0.66 -18.70
C LYS A 543 -19.29 2.05 -19.11
N TYR A 544 -20.15 2.89 -19.66
CA TYR A 544 -19.82 4.26 -20.02
C TYR A 544 -19.43 5.08 -18.78
N ASP A 545 -20.20 5.01 -17.69
CA ASP A 545 -19.89 5.73 -16.45
C ASP A 545 -18.54 5.33 -15.86
N MET A 546 -18.22 4.03 -15.92
CA MET A 546 -16.91 3.52 -15.55
C MET A 546 -15.79 4.13 -16.43
N ILE A 547 -15.98 4.18 -17.75
CA ILE A 547 -14.99 4.73 -18.69
C ILE A 547 -14.84 6.26 -18.51
N LEU A 548 -15.96 6.96 -18.30
CA LEU A 548 -16.01 8.41 -18.10
C LEU A 548 -15.16 8.80 -16.88
N ALA A 549 -15.29 8.09 -15.76
CA ALA A 549 -14.48 8.31 -14.57
C ALA A 549 -12.98 8.15 -14.82
N VAL A 550 -12.57 7.18 -15.65
CA VAL A 550 -11.15 7.00 -16.02
C VAL A 550 -10.65 8.14 -16.93
N ARG A 551 -11.51 8.69 -17.80
CA ARG A 551 -11.15 9.77 -18.75
C ARG A 551 -11.18 11.18 -18.16
N ALA A 552 -12.00 11.40 -17.12
CA ALA A 552 -12.22 12.70 -16.52
C ALA A 552 -10.88 13.39 -16.16
N GLY A 553 -10.67 14.61 -16.66
CA GLY A 553 -9.42 15.37 -16.44
C GLY A 553 -8.18 14.90 -17.21
N LEU A 554 -8.24 13.79 -17.98
CA LEU A 554 -7.14 13.31 -18.82
C LEU A 554 -7.32 13.63 -20.31
N GLN A 555 -8.55 13.65 -20.79
CA GLN A 555 -8.88 13.85 -22.21
C GLN A 555 -9.77 15.08 -22.41
N PRO A 556 -9.72 15.74 -23.59
CA PRO A 556 -10.58 16.87 -23.87
C PRO A 556 -12.07 16.52 -23.80
N PRO A 557 -12.96 17.46 -23.39
CA PRO A 557 -14.38 17.20 -23.17
C PRO A 557 -15.13 16.59 -24.35
N TYR A 558 -14.75 16.94 -25.60
CA TYR A 558 -15.37 16.39 -26.81
C TYR A 558 -15.17 14.87 -26.97
N ARG A 559 -14.22 14.25 -26.26
CA ARG A 559 -14.06 12.79 -26.22
C ARG A 559 -14.95 12.10 -25.19
N ASN A 560 -15.59 12.88 -24.32
CA ASN A 560 -16.55 12.39 -23.33
C ASN A 560 -17.98 12.46 -23.88
N THR A 561 -18.26 13.29 -24.89
CA THR A 561 -19.60 13.46 -25.49
C THR A 561 -20.01 12.37 -26.49
N PHE A 562 -19.22 11.29 -26.64
CA PHE A 562 -19.58 10.21 -27.56
C PHE A 562 -20.67 9.33 -26.96
N ASP A 563 -21.78 9.23 -27.68
CA ASP A 563 -22.95 8.42 -27.33
C ASP A 563 -22.57 6.92 -27.18
N PRO A 564 -22.97 6.22 -26.11
CA PRO A 564 -22.83 4.77 -25.99
C PRO A 564 -23.70 3.99 -26.97
N SER A 565 -24.67 4.64 -27.63
CA SER A 565 -25.43 4.07 -28.76
C SER A 565 -24.62 4.10 -30.07
N ASP A 566 -23.73 5.08 -30.25
CA ASP A 566 -22.69 5.05 -31.27
C ASP A 566 -21.69 3.95 -30.91
N ASP A 567 -21.30 3.15 -31.91
CA ASP A 567 -20.53 1.91 -31.79
C ASP A 567 -19.07 2.10 -31.27
N VAL A 568 -18.78 3.20 -30.58
CA VAL A 568 -17.47 3.57 -30.00
C VAL A 568 -17.18 2.80 -28.71
N THR A 569 -18.18 2.28 -27.99
CA THR A 569 -17.92 1.29 -26.92
C THR A 569 -17.39 -0.04 -27.49
N ARG A 570 -17.60 -0.35 -28.77
CA ARG A 570 -16.86 -1.40 -29.51
C ARG A 570 -15.48 -0.96 -30.02
N LYS A 571 -15.18 0.35 -30.10
CA LYS A 571 -13.81 0.86 -30.36
C LYS A 571 -12.90 0.77 -29.14
N VAL A 572 -13.43 0.57 -27.94
CA VAL A 572 -12.63 0.22 -26.75
C VAL A 572 -12.15 -1.21 -26.93
N THR A 573 -10.97 -1.32 -27.53
CA THR A 573 -10.35 -2.61 -27.79
C THR A 573 -9.82 -3.20 -26.48
N SER A 574 -9.84 -4.53 -26.38
CA SER A 574 -9.13 -5.20 -25.30
C SER A 574 -7.68 -5.38 -25.70
N LEU A 575 -6.77 -4.91 -24.86
CA LEU A 575 -5.33 -4.98 -25.04
C LEU A 575 -4.72 -5.94 -24.02
N PHE A 576 -3.73 -6.71 -24.46
CA PHE A 576 -3.01 -7.64 -23.62
C PHE A 576 -1.84 -6.94 -22.91
N CYS A 577 -1.76 -7.10 -21.59
CA CYS A 577 -0.63 -6.61 -20.82
C CYS A 577 0.45 -7.70 -20.69
N ARG A 578 1.62 -7.47 -21.28
CA ARG A 578 2.78 -8.38 -21.19
C ARG A 578 3.33 -8.57 -19.76
N SER A 579 3.01 -7.64 -18.86
CA SER A 579 3.51 -7.67 -17.47
C SER A 579 2.65 -8.52 -16.56
N CYS A 580 1.31 -8.37 -16.59
CA CYS A 580 0.41 -9.13 -15.71
C CYS A 580 -0.35 -10.27 -16.41
N GLY A 581 -0.29 -10.35 -17.74
CA GLY A 581 -0.97 -11.38 -18.53
C GLY A 581 -2.46 -11.18 -18.72
N TYR A 582 -3.00 -10.04 -18.29
CA TYR A 582 -4.41 -9.74 -18.41
C TYR A 582 -4.72 -9.04 -19.72
N ASN A 583 -5.83 -9.43 -20.34
CA ASN A 583 -6.50 -8.67 -21.37
C ASN A 583 -7.50 -7.71 -20.71
N MET A 584 -7.40 -6.42 -21.02
CA MET A 584 -8.14 -5.33 -20.37
C MET A 584 -8.54 -4.28 -21.39
N LEU A 585 -9.59 -3.49 -21.09
CA LEU A 585 -9.96 -2.34 -21.92
C LEU A 585 -8.76 -1.38 -22.13
N ASP A 586 -8.59 -0.87 -23.35
CA ASP A 586 -7.51 0.07 -23.73
C ASP A 586 -7.43 1.32 -22.84
N ILE A 587 -8.52 1.68 -22.17
CA ILE A 587 -8.56 2.79 -21.23
C ILE A 587 -7.67 2.60 -19.99
N PHE A 588 -7.28 1.36 -19.69
CA PHE A 588 -6.31 1.05 -18.64
C PHE A 588 -4.85 1.08 -19.13
N PHE A 589 -4.64 1.50 -20.37
CA PHE A 589 -3.32 1.71 -20.97
C PHE A 589 -3.09 3.20 -21.23
N ARG A 590 -1.83 3.61 -21.19
CA ARG A 590 -1.43 4.94 -21.63
C ARG A 590 -1.62 5.09 -23.12
N SER A 591 -1.84 6.32 -23.56
CA SER A 591 -2.04 6.64 -24.97
C SER A 591 -0.86 6.18 -25.85
N GLN A 592 0.37 6.18 -25.30
CA GLN A 592 1.58 5.70 -25.99
C GLN A 592 1.64 4.18 -26.18
N GLN A 593 0.86 3.42 -25.41
CA GLN A 593 0.82 1.96 -25.50
C GLN A 593 -0.18 1.51 -26.58
N ILE A 594 -1.11 2.38 -26.96
CA ILE A 594 -2.13 2.11 -27.98
C ILE A 594 -1.44 2.05 -29.35
N GLY A 595 -1.57 0.92 -30.03
CA GLY A 595 -0.93 0.66 -31.33
C GLY A 595 0.45 0.00 -31.26
N LEU A 596 1.01 -0.21 -30.07
CA LEU A 596 2.19 -1.07 -29.91
C LEU A 596 1.81 -2.55 -30.11
N PRO A 597 2.73 -3.42 -30.53
CA PRO A 597 2.48 -4.87 -30.54
C PRO A 597 2.29 -5.43 -29.12
N PRO A 598 1.45 -6.48 -28.92
CA PRO A 598 1.20 -7.14 -27.63
C PRO A 598 2.43 -7.41 -26.77
N ASN A 599 3.57 -7.79 -27.36
CA ASN A 599 4.83 -8.06 -26.64
C ASN A 599 5.50 -6.81 -26.04
N ARG A 600 5.00 -5.61 -26.34
CA ARG A 600 5.47 -4.31 -25.83
C ARG A 600 4.42 -3.56 -25.00
N GLN A 601 3.18 -4.03 -25.00
CA GLN A 601 2.08 -3.39 -24.29
C GLN A 601 2.14 -3.66 -22.78
N THR A 602 2.14 -2.58 -21.99
CA THR A 602 2.05 -2.65 -20.52
C THR A 602 0.89 -1.80 -20.03
N CYS A 603 0.02 -2.36 -19.18
CA CYS A 603 -1.09 -1.60 -18.62
C CYS A 603 -0.60 -0.61 -17.56
N ALA A 604 -1.32 0.50 -17.41
CA ALA A 604 -0.99 1.56 -16.47
C ALA A 604 -0.97 1.06 -15.02
N GLY A 605 -1.75 0.03 -14.67
CA GLY A 605 -1.70 -0.60 -13.34
C GLY A 605 -0.34 -1.22 -13.01
N CYS A 606 0.29 -1.91 -13.98
CA CYS A 606 1.61 -2.51 -13.77
C CYS A 606 2.71 -1.45 -13.74
N GLU A 607 2.64 -0.46 -14.63
CA GLU A 607 3.59 0.67 -14.64
C GLU A 607 3.51 1.45 -13.33
N PHE A 608 2.29 1.74 -12.88
CA PHE A 608 2.04 2.45 -11.63
C PHE A 608 2.59 1.71 -10.42
N GLN A 609 2.28 0.42 -10.28
CA GLN A 609 2.80 -0.39 -9.19
C GLN A 609 4.34 -0.47 -9.24
N ALA A 610 4.94 -0.61 -10.44
CA ALA A 610 6.39 -0.57 -10.60
C ALA A 610 7.01 0.78 -10.17
N CYS A 611 6.29 1.90 -10.35
CA CYS A 611 6.70 3.19 -9.81
C CYS A 611 6.62 3.22 -8.28
N LEU A 612 5.55 2.70 -7.68
CA LEU A 612 5.41 2.61 -6.22
C LEU A 612 6.49 1.72 -5.60
N ASP A 613 6.83 0.59 -6.21
CA ASP A 613 7.89 -0.33 -5.76
C ASP A 613 9.30 0.31 -5.77
N LYS A 614 9.51 1.34 -6.60
CA LYS A 614 10.80 2.04 -6.76
C LYS A 614 10.91 3.28 -5.89
N GLN A 615 9.86 3.64 -5.16
CA GLN A 615 9.89 4.80 -4.28
C GLN A 615 10.93 4.64 -3.17
N SER A 616 11.71 5.70 -2.97
CA SER A 616 12.78 5.77 -1.97
C SER A 616 12.53 6.82 -0.88
N ASP A 617 11.34 7.44 -0.86
CA ASP A 617 10.96 8.42 0.18
C ASP A 617 11.08 7.80 1.58
N HIS A 618 11.35 8.64 2.58
CA HIS A 618 11.43 8.24 3.98
C HIS A 618 12.34 7.03 4.27
N GLN A 619 13.40 6.81 3.47
CA GLN A 619 14.31 5.65 3.56
C GLN A 619 13.65 4.29 3.30
N LYS A 620 12.49 4.22 2.63
CA LYS A 620 11.81 2.96 2.27
C LYS A 620 12.74 1.92 1.66
N HIS A 621 13.64 2.32 0.76
CA HIS A 621 14.59 1.39 0.14
C HIS A 621 15.56 0.77 1.16
N HIS A 622 16.04 1.55 2.14
CA HIS A 622 16.87 1.01 3.21
C HIS A 622 16.08 0.06 4.11
N ASP A 623 14.83 0.40 4.42
CA ASP A 623 13.95 -0.43 5.23
C ASP A 623 13.62 -1.77 4.55
N LEU A 624 13.34 -1.75 3.25
CA LEU A 624 13.17 -2.95 2.44
C LEU A 624 14.44 -3.81 2.41
N ASN A 625 15.61 -3.18 2.30
CA ASN A 625 16.89 -3.90 2.26
C ASN A 625 17.28 -4.49 3.62
N LEU A 626 16.86 -3.89 4.74
CA LEU A 626 17.13 -4.41 6.09
C LEU A 626 16.55 -5.82 6.27
N MET A 627 15.28 -5.99 5.90
CA MET A 627 14.63 -7.30 5.93
C MET A 627 14.97 -8.14 4.68
N GLY A 628 15.30 -7.49 3.56
CA GLY A 628 15.71 -8.13 2.31
C GLY A 628 16.89 -9.08 2.47
N ARG A 629 17.87 -8.77 3.33
CA ARG A 629 19.00 -9.66 3.64
C ARG A 629 18.59 -11.06 4.10
N PHE A 630 17.43 -11.20 4.74
CA PHE A 630 16.90 -12.48 5.21
C PHE A 630 15.94 -13.14 4.21
N LEU A 631 15.40 -12.37 3.26
CA LEU A 631 14.30 -12.78 2.39
C LEU A 631 14.75 -13.01 0.94
N GLU A 632 15.85 -12.41 0.49
CA GLU A 632 16.19 -12.28 -0.93
C GLU A 632 17.18 -13.32 -1.48
N LYS A 633 17.70 -14.23 -0.65
CA LYS A 633 18.84 -15.09 -1.02
C LYS A 633 18.62 -15.93 -2.28
N ASP A 634 17.40 -16.43 -2.48
CA ASP A 634 16.99 -17.26 -3.62
C ASP A 634 15.64 -16.81 -4.21
N TRP A 635 15.23 -15.56 -3.91
CA TRP A 635 13.92 -15.03 -4.26
C TRP A 635 13.97 -14.23 -5.56
N ASP A 636 13.13 -14.59 -6.51
CA ASP A 636 12.92 -13.80 -7.72
C ASP A 636 11.81 -12.76 -7.51
N ARG A 637 12.20 -11.50 -7.36
CA ARG A 637 11.27 -10.36 -7.25
C ARG A 637 10.31 -10.22 -8.44
N LYS A 638 10.69 -10.75 -9.61
CA LYS A 638 9.90 -10.72 -10.85
C LYS A 638 9.12 -12.01 -11.12
N GLY A 639 9.15 -12.96 -10.19
CA GLY A 639 8.33 -14.16 -10.27
C GLY A 639 6.83 -13.85 -10.21
N PHE A 640 6.00 -14.73 -10.75
CA PHE A 640 4.55 -14.60 -10.70
C PHE A 640 3.96 -15.28 -9.46
N ASN A 641 2.97 -14.65 -8.84
CA ASN A 641 2.18 -15.28 -7.78
C ASN A 641 1.13 -16.23 -8.37
N VAL A 642 0.61 -17.12 -7.52
CA VAL A 642 -0.63 -17.84 -7.78
C VAL A 642 -1.74 -16.80 -7.91
N ASP A 643 -2.25 -16.61 -9.13
CA ASP A 643 -3.21 -15.54 -9.41
C ASP A 643 -4.56 -15.85 -8.77
N ALA A 644 -5.07 -14.92 -7.98
CA ALA A 644 -6.44 -14.99 -7.49
C ALA A 644 -7.43 -14.94 -8.67
N PRO A 645 -8.49 -15.76 -8.64
CA PRO A 645 -9.48 -15.79 -9.71
C PRO A 645 -10.26 -14.47 -9.77
N VAL A 646 -10.72 -14.11 -10.97
CA VAL A 646 -11.58 -12.95 -11.21
C VAL A 646 -13.04 -13.37 -11.32
N HIS A 647 -13.97 -12.47 -10.99
CA HIS A 647 -15.41 -12.73 -11.08
C HIS A 647 -15.83 -13.04 -12.52
N ASP A 648 -16.70 -14.04 -12.71
CA ASP A 648 -17.08 -14.53 -14.04
C ASP A 648 -17.80 -13.46 -14.86
N ASP A 649 -18.69 -12.69 -14.22
CA ASP A 649 -19.38 -11.55 -14.83
C ASP A 649 -18.46 -10.38 -15.21
N GLY A 650 -17.22 -10.38 -14.72
CA GLY A 650 -16.20 -9.39 -15.05
C GLY A 650 -15.27 -9.77 -16.20
N GLN A 651 -15.40 -10.97 -16.78
CA GLN A 651 -14.45 -11.49 -17.79
C GLN A 651 -14.38 -10.62 -19.06
N GLU A 652 -15.46 -9.93 -19.42
CA GLU A 652 -15.49 -8.96 -20.54
C GLU A 652 -14.69 -7.68 -20.26
N LEU A 653 -14.47 -7.35 -18.99
CA LEU A 653 -13.69 -6.18 -18.56
C LEU A 653 -12.22 -6.56 -18.32
N LEU A 654 -12.00 -7.79 -17.83
CA LEU A 654 -10.72 -8.31 -17.39
C LEU A 654 -10.69 -9.83 -17.54
N SER A 655 -9.82 -10.35 -18.40
CA SER A 655 -9.58 -11.80 -18.50
C SER A 655 -8.09 -12.13 -18.44
N LEU A 656 -7.72 -13.11 -17.62
CA LEU A 656 -6.36 -13.61 -17.59
C LEU A 656 -6.13 -14.51 -18.80
N GLN A 657 -5.15 -14.17 -19.65
CA GLN A 657 -4.71 -15.06 -20.72
C GLN A 657 -3.66 -16.04 -20.19
N THR A 658 -3.60 -17.23 -20.77
CA THR A 658 -2.67 -18.29 -20.35
C THR A 658 -1.25 -17.72 -20.27
N ARG A 659 -0.65 -17.72 -19.07
CA ARG A 659 0.71 -17.23 -18.82
C ARG A 659 1.74 -18.20 -19.39
N LYS A 660 1.86 -18.28 -20.71
CA LYS A 660 3.05 -18.87 -21.31
C LYS A 660 4.22 -17.95 -20.96
N THR A 661 5.35 -18.52 -20.56
CA THR A 661 6.60 -17.83 -20.20
C THR A 661 7.76 -18.20 -21.13
N THR A 662 7.51 -19.09 -22.09
CA THR A 662 8.52 -19.55 -23.06
C THR A 662 8.06 -19.25 -24.47
N ASN A 663 8.95 -18.65 -25.26
CA ASN A 663 8.87 -18.59 -26.71
C ASN A 663 9.13 -19.98 -27.29
N ASP A 664 8.18 -20.89 -27.17
CA ASP A 664 8.23 -22.10 -27.99
C ASP A 664 7.94 -21.66 -29.43
N LEU A 665 9.02 -21.49 -30.21
CA LEU A 665 8.92 -21.21 -31.64
C LEU A 665 8.01 -22.29 -32.25
N PRO A 666 6.90 -21.94 -32.91
CA PRO A 666 6.09 -22.95 -33.58
C PRO A 666 6.99 -23.69 -34.57
N GLN A 667 7.15 -25.00 -34.36
CA GLN A 667 7.97 -25.85 -35.21
C GLN A 667 7.40 -25.82 -36.63
N MET A 668 8.26 -25.68 -37.64
CA MET A 668 7.86 -25.83 -39.04
C MET A 668 7.29 -27.24 -39.24
N VAL A 669 6.08 -27.33 -39.80
CA VAL A 669 5.44 -28.60 -40.13
C VAL A 669 5.52 -28.78 -41.63
N LEU A 670 6.02 -29.93 -42.09
CA LEU A 670 5.96 -30.29 -43.51
C LEU A 670 4.54 -30.81 -43.80
N LEU A 671 3.80 -30.09 -44.63
CA LEU A 671 2.46 -30.48 -45.05
C LEU A 671 2.51 -31.66 -46.04
N PRO A 672 1.40 -32.42 -46.18
CA PRO A 672 1.33 -33.57 -47.08
C PRO A 672 1.61 -33.25 -48.57
N ASN A 673 1.46 -31.98 -48.98
CA ASN A 673 1.76 -31.51 -50.33
C ASN A 673 3.26 -31.21 -50.55
N GLY A 674 4.11 -31.41 -49.55
CA GLY A 674 5.55 -31.15 -49.61
C GLY A 674 5.94 -29.70 -49.32
N GLU A 675 4.99 -28.84 -48.99
CA GLU A 675 5.25 -27.46 -48.57
C GLU A 675 5.52 -27.39 -47.06
N PHE A 676 6.35 -26.45 -46.65
CA PHE A 676 6.50 -26.15 -45.23
C PHE A 676 5.46 -25.12 -44.81
N ASP A 677 4.61 -25.50 -43.86
CA ASP A 677 3.76 -24.55 -43.16
C ASP A 677 4.46 -24.13 -41.87
N ARG A 678 4.59 -22.82 -41.69
CA ARG A 678 4.95 -22.22 -40.42
C ARG A 678 3.65 -21.61 -39.92
N PRO A 679 3.03 -22.14 -38.83
CA PRO A 679 1.90 -21.48 -38.21
C PRO A 679 2.26 -20.01 -38.06
N SER A 680 1.39 -19.12 -38.54
CA SER A 680 1.62 -17.68 -38.43
C SER A 680 2.14 -17.41 -37.02
N LEU A 681 3.21 -16.61 -36.88
CA LEU A 681 3.53 -15.99 -35.61
C LEU A 681 2.34 -15.07 -35.27
N HIS A 682 1.18 -15.64 -34.92
CA HIS A 682 0.33 -15.01 -33.94
C HIS A 682 1.28 -14.77 -32.78
N GLU A 683 1.65 -13.51 -32.58
CA GLU A 683 2.48 -13.09 -31.48
C GLU A 683 1.89 -13.76 -30.24
N GLN A 684 2.57 -14.79 -29.75
CA GLN A 684 2.05 -15.53 -28.62
C GLN A 684 1.92 -14.50 -27.49
N LEU A 685 0.76 -14.47 -26.83
CA LEU A 685 0.53 -13.60 -25.69
C LEU A 685 1.33 -14.17 -24.51
N ILE A 686 2.62 -13.85 -24.45
CA ILE A 686 3.56 -14.38 -23.48
C ILE A 686 3.83 -13.32 -22.41
N CYS A 687 3.81 -13.76 -21.16
CA CYS A 687 4.14 -12.94 -20.00
C CYS A 687 5.65 -13.00 -19.77
N GLU A 688 6.43 -12.17 -20.45
CA GLU A 688 7.91 -12.21 -20.38
C GLU A 688 8.53 -11.05 -19.59
N HIS A 689 7.78 -9.97 -19.36
CA HIS A 689 8.33 -8.70 -18.87
C HIS A 689 7.51 -8.14 -17.71
N LYS A 690 7.60 -8.78 -16.55
CA LYS A 690 6.93 -8.31 -15.33
C LYS A 690 7.58 -7.01 -14.79
N GLU A 691 6.82 -5.92 -14.76
CA GLU A 691 7.31 -4.58 -14.39
C GLU A 691 7.33 -4.32 -12.88
N ASN A 692 6.43 -4.92 -12.12
CA ASN A 692 6.33 -4.79 -10.66
C ASN A 692 7.20 -5.84 -9.91
N ASN A 693 7.53 -5.57 -8.65
CA ASN A 693 8.40 -6.37 -7.77
C ASN A 693 7.59 -7.03 -6.63
N ASP A 694 6.42 -7.58 -6.94
CA ASP A 694 5.42 -8.05 -5.96
C ASP A 694 5.36 -9.58 -5.81
N CYS A 695 6.41 -10.29 -6.25
CA CYS A 695 6.49 -11.75 -6.07
C CYS A 695 6.52 -12.14 -4.59
N LEU A 696 5.71 -13.11 -4.20
CA LEU A 696 5.68 -13.69 -2.86
C LEU A 696 6.07 -15.18 -2.87
N GLN A 697 6.39 -15.74 -4.04
CA GLN A 697 6.83 -17.13 -4.22
C GLN A 697 8.31 -17.29 -3.88
N GLY A 698 8.72 -18.46 -3.39
CA GLY A 698 10.13 -18.74 -3.09
C GLY A 698 10.69 -18.00 -1.87
N LEU A 699 9.84 -17.37 -1.07
CA LEU A 699 10.24 -16.76 0.20
C LEU A 699 10.55 -17.84 1.26
N PRO A 700 11.46 -17.57 2.21
CA PRO A 700 11.75 -18.47 3.32
C PRO A 700 10.54 -18.63 4.26
N THR A 701 10.51 -19.71 5.04
CA THR A 701 9.54 -19.85 6.13
C THR A 701 9.84 -18.89 7.28
N LEU A 702 8.83 -18.51 8.06
CA LEU A 702 9.03 -17.69 9.25
C LEU A 702 10.02 -18.34 10.24
N GLN A 703 9.98 -19.66 10.39
CA GLN A 703 10.93 -20.39 11.23
C GLN A 703 12.37 -20.23 10.74
N SER A 704 12.61 -20.41 9.43
CA SER A 704 13.96 -20.22 8.86
C SER A 704 14.48 -18.79 9.03
N LEU A 705 13.60 -17.79 8.93
CA LEU A 705 13.94 -16.39 9.16
C LEU A 705 14.35 -16.12 10.62
N LEU A 706 13.74 -16.80 11.60
CA LEU A 706 14.12 -16.67 13.01
C LEU A 706 15.43 -17.41 13.35
N LEU A 707 15.69 -18.53 12.66
CA LEU A 707 16.86 -19.39 12.85
C LEU A 707 18.10 -18.97 12.03
N GLN A 708 18.09 -17.77 11.44
CA GLN A 708 19.21 -17.26 10.63
C GLN A 708 20.53 -17.24 11.40
N LYS A 709 21.63 -17.40 10.66
CA LYS A 709 22.97 -17.50 11.25
C LYS A 709 23.33 -16.19 11.94
N LYS A 710 24.16 -16.30 13.00
CA LYS A 710 24.64 -15.14 13.74
C LYS A 710 25.29 -14.09 12.82
N THR A 711 26.04 -14.53 11.81
CA THR A 711 26.69 -13.66 10.83
C THR A 711 25.72 -12.82 10.00
N GLU A 712 24.57 -13.36 9.61
CA GLU A 712 23.55 -12.63 8.84
C GLU A 712 22.82 -11.62 9.75
N LYS A 713 22.57 -12.01 11.00
CA LYS A 713 22.01 -11.10 12.01
C LYS A 713 22.96 -9.94 12.33
N ASP A 714 24.26 -10.21 12.41
CA ASP A 714 25.26 -9.18 12.66
C ASP A 714 25.42 -8.24 11.44
N ASP A 715 25.40 -8.76 10.21
CA ASP A 715 25.42 -7.96 8.98
C ASP A 715 24.18 -7.04 8.85
N ALA A 716 22.99 -7.52 9.21
CA ALA A 716 21.79 -6.68 9.23
C ALA A 716 21.85 -5.58 10.31
N LYS A 717 22.43 -5.87 11.48
CA LYS A 717 22.67 -4.87 12.53
C LYS A 717 23.67 -3.81 12.07
N ASP A 718 24.76 -4.22 11.42
CA ASP A 718 25.74 -3.30 10.86
C ASP A 718 25.09 -2.43 9.77
N HIS A 719 24.23 -3.00 8.93
CA HIS A 719 23.47 -2.22 7.96
C HIS A 719 22.53 -1.20 8.62
N ALA A 720 21.79 -1.59 9.66
CA ALA A 720 20.92 -0.69 10.41
C ALA A 720 21.72 0.47 11.04
N LEU A 721 22.88 0.16 11.64
CA LEU A 721 23.82 1.15 12.16
C LEU A 721 24.28 2.12 11.06
N HIS A 722 24.60 1.64 9.87
CA HIS A 722 25.01 2.50 8.76
C HIS A 722 23.88 3.41 8.27
N VAL A 723 22.64 2.93 8.22
CA VAL A 723 21.48 3.74 7.83
C VAL A 723 21.24 4.85 8.85
N ASP A 724 21.26 4.51 10.15
CA ASP A 724 21.14 5.49 11.23
C ASP A 724 22.31 6.50 11.22
N ALA A 725 23.54 6.02 10.98
CA ALA A 725 24.72 6.88 10.88
C ALA A 725 24.67 7.82 9.68
N CYS A 726 24.26 7.33 8.49
CA CYS A 726 24.02 8.16 7.30
C CYS A 726 23.06 9.30 7.65
N ARG A 727 21.91 8.96 8.25
CA ARG A 727 20.88 9.94 8.61
C ARG A 727 21.43 11.00 9.57
N ALA A 728 22.09 10.58 10.64
CA ALA A 728 22.67 11.48 11.62
C ALA A 728 23.70 12.42 10.97
N LEU A 729 24.60 11.87 10.16
CA LEU A 729 25.63 12.63 9.45
C LEU A 729 25.04 13.65 8.46
N SER A 730 24.00 13.28 7.72
CA SER A 730 23.30 14.20 6.81
C SER A 730 22.70 15.39 7.58
N ILE A 731 22.10 15.16 8.74
CA ILE A 731 21.56 16.23 9.60
C ILE A 731 22.69 17.15 10.12
N ILE A 732 23.79 16.55 10.59
CA ILE A 732 24.97 17.27 11.10
C ILE A 732 25.57 18.17 10.02
N MET A 733 25.76 17.64 8.81
CA MET A 733 26.35 18.36 7.69
C MET A 733 25.52 19.56 7.26
N ASN A 734 24.19 19.41 7.19
CA ASN A 734 23.29 20.51 6.85
C ASN A 734 23.41 21.66 7.87
N HIS A 735 23.77 21.38 9.12
CA HIS A 735 23.95 22.42 10.13
C HIS A 735 25.29 23.16 10.02
N HIS A 736 26.37 22.47 9.65
CA HIS A 736 27.71 23.06 9.62
C HIS A 736 28.02 23.92 8.39
N ASP A 737 27.22 23.83 7.32
CA ASP A 737 27.59 24.43 6.04
C ASP A 737 26.39 24.97 5.22
N PHE A 738 25.80 26.06 5.71
CA PHE A 738 24.64 26.73 5.09
C PHE A 738 24.92 27.17 3.64
N ASP A 739 26.11 27.70 3.37
CA ASP A 739 26.47 28.29 2.08
C ASP A 739 26.84 27.23 1.01
N LEU A 740 27.45 26.09 1.39
CA LEU A 740 27.69 24.97 0.47
C LEU A 740 26.44 24.13 0.21
N ALA A 741 25.52 24.02 1.19
CA ALA A 741 24.21 23.40 0.97
C ALA A 741 23.36 24.15 -0.08
N MET A 742 23.55 25.46 -0.20
CA MET A 742 22.91 26.30 -1.23
C MET A 742 23.52 26.14 -2.64
N GLN A 743 24.80 25.75 -2.74
CA GLN A 743 25.48 25.55 -4.02
C GLN A 743 25.27 24.14 -4.62
N ASP A 744 24.82 23.16 -3.83
CA ASP A 744 24.56 21.78 -4.26
C ASP A 744 23.18 21.57 -4.93
N LYS A 745 22.62 22.60 -5.59
CA LYS A 745 21.39 22.45 -6.39
C LYS A 745 21.56 21.57 -7.63
N ASN A 746 22.80 21.27 -8.04
CA ASN A 746 23.07 20.62 -9.32
C ASN A 746 23.78 19.25 -9.23
N HIS A 747 24.28 18.79 -8.07
CA HIS A 747 25.16 17.60 -8.05
C HIS A 747 25.00 16.64 -6.84
N GLY A 748 23.76 16.32 -6.45
CA GLY A 748 23.34 14.91 -6.27
C GLY A 748 23.93 14.07 -5.13
N VAL A 749 24.43 14.64 -4.03
CA VAL A 749 24.83 13.82 -2.85
C VAL A 749 24.03 14.14 -1.59
N GLY A 750 23.48 15.35 -1.45
CA GLY A 750 22.53 15.71 -0.38
C GLY A 750 21.06 15.40 -0.69
N GLY A 751 20.68 15.32 -1.98
CA GLY A 751 19.28 15.18 -2.41
C GLY A 751 18.61 13.90 -1.91
N HIS A 752 19.22 12.73 -2.10
CA HIS A 752 18.53 11.46 -1.83
C HIS A 752 18.24 11.16 -0.35
N PHE A 753 19.00 11.69 0.59
CA PHE A 753 18.72 11.54 2.03
C PHE A 753 17.83 12.65 2.59
N CYS A 754 17.79 13.80 1.93
CA CYS A 754 17.12 14.98 2.46
C CYS A 754 15.78 15.29 1.72
N GLU A 755 15.66 15.03 0.41
CA GLU A 755 14.46 15.31 -0.41
C GLU A 755 13.19 14.54 -0.01
N GLY A 756 13.30 13.54 0.88
CA GLY A 756 12.18 12.70 1.31
C GLY A 756 11.99 12.58 2.81
N GLN A 757 12.51 13.50 3.64
CA GLN A 757 12.45 13.34 5.12
C GLN A 757 11.89 14.55 5.90
N GLY A 758 11.22 15.50 5.25
CA GLY A 758 10.72 16.69 5.96
C GLY A 758 11.88 17.62 6.32
N TRP A 759 12.55 18.14 5.29
CA TRP A 759 13.64 19.11 5.38
C TRP A 759 13.43 20.20 6.43
N ARG A 760 14.54 20.61 7.09
CA ARG A 760 14.62 21.89 7.77
C ARG A 760 15.23 23.00 6.91
N PRO A 761 14.49 23.98 6.36
CA PRO A 761 15.12 25.21 5.95
C PRO A 761 15.74 25.87 7.16
N LEU A 762 17.03 26.09 7.01
CA LEU A 762 17.90 26.66 8.00
C LEU A 762 17.35 28.03 8.44
N SER A 763 17.25 28.22 9.74
CA SER A 763 16.90 29.49 10.38
C SER A 763 18.00 30.51 10.10
N GLY A 764 17.87 31.22 8.98
CA GLY A 764 18.81 32.22 8.49
C GLY A 764 18.18 33.12 7.43
N GLY A 765 17.36 34.06 7.88
CA GLY A 765 16.92 35.28 7.19
C GLY A 765 16.79 35.28 5.66
N PHE A 766 15.63 34.88 5.12
CA PHE A 766 15.16 35.42 3.84
C PHE A 766 14.45 36.76 4.10
N ARG A 767 15.24 37.84 4.11
CA ARG A 767 14.70 39.16 3.78
C ARG A 767 14.90 39.36 2.28
N ASP A 768 13.86 39.04 1.52
CA ASP A 768 13.59 39.81 0.31
C ASP A 768 12.09 40.04 0.18
N LYS A 769 11.70 41.31 0.30
CA LYS A 769 10.33 41.79 0.08
C LYS A 769 10.10 41.88 -1.42
N GLY A 770 9.83 40.75 -2.06
CA GLY A 770 9.24 40.70 -3.40
C GLY A 770 7.75 40.43 -3.27
N VAL A 771 6.92 41.35 -3.75
CA VAL A 771 5.46 41.36 -3.63
C VAL A 771 4.85 40.01 -4.05
N SER A 772 4.28 39.29 -3.09
CA SER A 772 3.50 38.07 -3.32
C SER A 772 2.20 38.41 -4.04
N HIS A 773 1.89 37.69 -5.11
CA HIS A 773 0.57 37.70 -5.74
C HIS A 773 -0.52 37.43 -4.68
N THR A 774 -1.54 38.27 -4.68
CA THR A 774 -2.54 38.38 -3.60
C THR A 774 -3.48 37.18 -3.55
N PHE A 775 -4.05 36.94 -2.37
CA PHE A 775 -5.10 35.96 -2.07
C PHE A 775 -6.25 35.92 -3.10
N GLU A 776 -6.59 37.07 -3.71
CA GLU A 776 -7.55 37.17 -4.80
C GLU A 776 -7.18 36.35 -6.05
N SER A 777 -5.90 36.22 -6.37
CA SER A 777 -5.45 35.45 -7.54
C SER A 777 -5.64 33.94 -7.37
N ALA A 778 -5.45 33.43 -6.15
CA ALA A 778 -5.65 32.01 -5.82
C ALA A 778 -7.14 31.63 -5.76
N THR A 779 -7.99 32.53 -5.26
CA THR A 779 -9.45 32.35 -5.27
C THR A 779 -9.98 32.31 -6.71
N LYS A 780 -9.49 33.23 -7.57
CA LYS A 780 -9.87 33.30 -8.98
C LYS A 780 -9.45 32.07 -9.79
N ALA A 781 -8.29 31.48 -9.49
CA ALA A 781 -7.83 30.27 -10.17
C ALA A 781 -8.55 28.99 -9.69
N ALA A 782 -8.95 28.94 -8.42
CA ALA A 782 -9.82 27.87 -7.90
C ALA A 782 -11.23 27.96 -8.50
N GLU A 783 -11.75 29.18 -8.69
CA GLU A 783 -12.97 29.44 -9.44
C GLU A 783 -12.82 29.04 -10.91
N ASP A 784 -11.71 29.37 -11.58
CA ASP A 784 -11.46 28.96 -12.97
C ASP A 784 -11.33 27.44 -13.14
N LEU A 785 -10.74 26.72 -12.16
CA LEU A 785 -10.68 25.26 -12.16
C LEU A 785 -12.07 24.64 -11.93
N LYS A 786 -12.88 25.24 -11.06
CA LYS A 786 -14.27 24.86 -10.84
C LYS A 786 -15.09 25.10 -12.11
N VAL A 787 -14.95 26.25 -12.74
CA VAL A 787 -15.60 26.59 -14.01
C VAL A 787 -15.15 25.66 -15.13
N ARG A 788 -13.88 25.27 -15.19
CA ARG A 788 -13.39 24.28 -16.17
C ARG A 788 -13.89 22.87 -15.90
N ALA A 789 -14.04 22.48 -14.63
CA ALA A 789 -14.67 21.23 -14.24
C ALA A 789 -16.16 21.25 -14.60
N GLU A 790 -16.86 22.33 -14.29
CA GLU A 790 -18.26 22.57 -14.65
C GLU A 790 -18.45 22.55 -16.18
N ILE A 791 -17.55 23.14 -16.97
CA ILE A 791 -17.55 23.08 -18.45
C ILE A 791 -17.22 21.66 -18.95
N ALA A 792 -16.28 20.96 -18.33
CA ALA A 792 -15.98 19.56 -18.65
C ALA A 792 -17.14 18.61 -18.30
N GLU A 793 -18.00 19.02 -17.37
CA GLU A 793 -19.26 18.40 -16.93
C GLU A 793 -20.50 18.96 -17.67
N GLY A 794 -20.31 19.72 -18.75
CA GLY A 794 -21.40 20.18 -19.62
C GLY A 794 -22.19 21.40 -19.12
N ARG A 795 -21.82 22.05 -18.00
CA ARG A 795 -22.41 23.34 -17.63
C ARG A 795 -21.85 24.44 -18.53
N ARG A 796 -22.72 25.19 -19.20
CA ARG A 796 -22.34 26.49 -19.80
C ARG A 796 -22.51 27.57 -18.73
N PRO A 797 -21.47 28.36 -18.40
CA PRO A 797 -21.57 29.45 -17.43
C PRO A 797 -22.66 30.49 -17.76
N GLU A 798 -23.11 30.53 -19.02
CA GLU A 798 -24.06 31.50 -19.55
C GLU A 798 -25.53 31.19 -19.21
N GLN A 799 -25.86 30.02 -18.67
CA GLN A 799 -27.25 29.65 -18.34
C GLN A 799 -27.68 29.98 -16.90
N ASP A 800 -26.74 30.17 -15.97
CA ASP A 800 -27.04 30.54 -14.58
C ASP A 800 -27.06 32.08 -14.35
N ALA A 801 -26.69 32.86 -15.37
CA ALA A 801 -26.73 34.33 -15.32
C ALA A 801 -28.08 34.94 -15.80
N ALA A 802 -28.99 34.14 -16.36
CA ALA A 802 -30.30 34.61 -16.84
C ALA A 802 -31.38 34.69 -15.74
N GLY A 803 -30.96 34.80 -14.48
CA GLY A 803 -31.81 35.01 -13.30
C GLY A 803 -31.68 36.40 -12.67
N PHE A 804 -30.95 37.33 -13.29
CA PHE A 804 -30.95 38.75 -12.93
C PHE A 804 -30.80 39.59 -14.20
N TRP A 805 -31.94 40.20 -14.59
CA TRP A 805 -32.29 40.98 -15.78
C TRP A 805 -32.85 40.21 -16.97
#